data_AF-A0A9E2MFV2-F1
#
_entry.id   AF-A0A9E2MFV2-F1
#
_cell.length_a   1.000
_cell.length_b   1.000
_cell.length_c   1.000
_cell.angle_alpha   90.00
_cell.angle_beta   90.00
_cell.angle_gamma   90.00
#
_symmetry.space_group_name_H-M   'P 1'
#
loop_
_entity.id
_entity.type
_entity.pdbx_description
1 polymer ?
#
loop_
_entity_poly.entity_id
_entity_poly.type
_entity_poly.pdbx_seq_one_letter_code
_entity_poly.pdbx_strand_id
1 'polypeptide(L)'
;MLRIYLLGNFSATWEGSPLPPFPTQKTRNLLAYLVCNRQRLFSREQLAGMFWGDYPEPRAQRNLNTTLWRLRNTLPEGYLINERNRLGFNAYSLHWIDAVAFETLCTSEMPGSEKLANLEEAAQLYRGDFLEGWYEDWVLVEAERLRLLYLQALSDLVAGHQSLGELTKALAYSAQILLRDPLREDIHRQAMEIYIAWGQREAALNQYQACQKALQTELGLQPAPETQALVAKIRRMRATHPLPASPAHPLPASHPPPLPASLLQTGQPIPLIGRQTQRETLLTRLDALRDGIGGMIFIEGAPGIGKTRLVEAVTTGAEWRGVQVLWGQCRPVPYAPLVEILTQALTPLRVSQLQRILPAGTFDVLTTLLPGLGAPTSNIEEIELHQALGACFHALGTIVPHLLVFEDCHQMDAATLAILPRLAKGLAGTPVLIIGTARSGELRDRDDVWEIILELDRGGLIGKIALAPLSFENTSTLTQQLLGDLAGLDDFSQAVFDRTQGNPLFTIEIIRELLETGRLTPAPQGGWTFPREESWPIPSAIQDVIAARLARLHPHERNVLEVGAVLGRRFDFELWNNTAGMGEESLLAASNELLHRQLILEDVDAYRFSHDLVQQVVYDHIHEDRAQTLHLRAGESLEKFSPEQKGEIAAHFRRGNDLPRTMRYAQQAGEDAAKVYANQEAITYFNWAVEAALTLGDDAAQRTILAVCPQLGWVYDHISDYESAIKAYQIMLRVAEQLADQAAMSVAIRMIGWVKGDRYGDWETGLNESRRAFELAEAAGAPEEAALALMDMGAFHNQRGEHKGARETLHAGLKTFQKLNHIRGQAGCLQYLAVSYHFLSEHTTALETYQDALQLWEQLGDQRNAAKTQTNIGFLSISEGRLAQAGEALTAAL
;
A
#
# COMPACT_ATOMS: atom_id res chain seq x y z
N MET A 1 16.22 -2.03 -39.91
CA MET A 1 16.59 -0.76 -39.22
C MET A 1 15.67 -0.55 -38.03
N LEU A 2 16.21 -0.15 -36.88
CA LEU A 2 15.43 0.18 -35.67
C LEU A 2 14.88 1.61 -35.77
N ARG A 3 13.57 1.80 -35.62
CA ARG A 3 12.92 3.11 -35.53
C ARG A 3 12.36 3.30 -34.13
N ILE A 4 12.70 4.40 -33.48
CA ILE A 4 12.27 4.73 -32.12
C ILE A 4 11.46 6.03 -32.18
N TYR A 5 10.31 6.00 -31.53
CA TYR A 5 9.37 7.09 -31.48
C TYR A 5 9.25 7.59 -30.05
N LEU A 6 9.66 8.85 -29.84
CA LEU A 6 9.69 9.54 -28.56
C LEU A 6 8.74 10.75 -28.54
N LEU A 7 8.28 11.25 -29.69
CA LEU A 7 7.32 12.36 -29.76
C LEU A 7 5.88 11.81 -29.71
N GLY A 8 5.23 11.97 -28.56
CA GLY A 8 4.01 11.28 -28.15
C GLY A 8 4.32 10.03 -27.30
N ASN A 9 3.48 9.00 -27.41
CA ASN A 9 3.69 7.75 -26.68
C ASN A 9 4.93 6.98 -27.19
N PHE A 10 5.73 6.47 -26.25
CA PHE A 10 6.92 5.66 -26.56
C PHE A 10 6.56 4.41 -27.38
N SER A 11 7.19 4.25 -28.55
CA SER A 11 7.09 3.02 -29.34
C SER A 11 8.36 2.77 -30.15
N ALA A 12 8.58 1.51 -30.54
CA ALA A 12 9.74 1.12 -31.34
C ALA A 12 9.39 0.01 -32.33
N THR A 13 9.96 0.09 -33.54
CA THR A 13 9.78 -0.90 -34.60
C THR A 13 11.13 -1.34 -35.16
N TRP A 14 11.24 -2.61 -35.54
CA TRP A 14 12.40 -3.17 -36.22
C TRP A 14 11.97 -3.77 -37.55
N GLU A 15 12.58 -3.28 -38.64
CA GLU A 15 12.27 -3.69 -40.02
C GLU A 15 10.80 -3.54 -40.42
N GLY A 16 10.12 -2.54 -39.84
CA GLY A 16 8.71 -2.25 -40.12
C GLY A 16 7.72 -2.96 -39.20
N SER A 17 8.18 -3.95 -38.41
CA SER A 17 7.37 -4.65 -37.42
C SER A 17 7.53 -4.05 -36.03
N PRO A 18 6.49 -3.98 -35.19
CA PRO A 18 6.61 -3.56 -33.80
C PRO A 18 7.56 -4.50 -33.04
N LEU A 19 8.40 -3.93 -32.16
CA LEU A 19 9.16 -4.74 -31.22
C LEU A 19 8.22 -5.52 -30.28
N PRO A 20 8.67 -6.65 -29.71
CA PRO A 20 7.95 -7.31 -28.63
C PRO A 20 7.62 -6.32 -27.52
N PRO A 21 6.45 -6.44 -26.86
CA PRO A 21 6.09 -5.53 -25.80
C PRO A 21 7.14 -5.62 -24.69
N PHE A 22 7.57 -4.46 -24.22
CA PHE A 22 8.57 -4.38 -23.17
C PHE A 22 7.99 -4.96 -21.86
N PRO A 23 8.67 -5.92 -21.22
CA PRO A 23 8.11 -6.62 -20.06
C PRO A 23 7.79 -5.71 -18.87
N THR A 24 8.52 -4.60 -18.74
CA THR A 24 8.44 -3.71 -17.59
C THR A 24 8.50 -2.22 -17.96
N GLN A 25 7.92 -1.36 -17.11
CA GLN A 25 8.00 0.09 -17.33
C GLN A 25 9.45 0.56 -17.17
N LYS A 26 10.17 0.06 -16.16
CA LYS A 26 11.60 0.37 -15.96
C LYS A 26 12.47 -0.05 -17.15
N THR A 27 12.14 -1.15 -17.85
CA THR A 27 12.82 -1.54 -19.10
C THR A 27 12.61 -0.47 -20.18
N ARG A 28 11.37 0.00 -20.38
CA ARG A 28 11.07 1.09 -21.32
C ARG A 28 11.82 2.38 -20.97
N ASN A 29 11.78 2.76 -19.69
CA ASN A 29 12.38 4.00 -19.22
C ASN A 29 13.90 3.98 -19.37
N LEU A 30 14.54 2.85 -19.05
CA LEU A 30 15.98 2.68 -19.23
C LEU A 30 16.35 2.79 -20.72
N LEU A 31 15.62 2.14 -21.63
CA LEU A 31 15.89 2.26 -23.06
C LEU A 31 15.73 3.69 -23.57
N ALA A 32 14.61 4.34 -23.24
CA ALA A 32 14.36 5.72 -23.63
C ALA A 32 15.49 6.64 -23.15
N TYR A 33 15.91 6.49 -21.89
CA TYR A 33 17.02 7.27 -21.32
C TYR A 33 18.34 7.03 -22.06
N LEU A 34 18.70 5.78 -22.33
CA LEU A 34 19.93 5.43 -23.06
C LEU A 34 19.92 5.97 -24.49
N VAL A 35 18.76 5.97 -25.17
CA VAL A 35 18.58 6.48 -26.54
C VAL A 35 18.70 8.01 -26.56
N CYS A 36 18.09 8.70 -25.60
CA CYS A 36 18.21 10.16 -25.47
C CYS A 36 19.67 10.57 -25.23
N ASN A 37 20.39 9.76 -24.45
CA ASN A 37 21.79 9.98 -24.12
C ASN A 37 22.75 9.13 -24.97
N ARG A 38 22.39 8.80 -26.22
CA ARG A 38 23.17 7.91 -27.11
C ARG A 38 24.64 8.27 -27.33
N GLN A 39 25.03 9.52 -27.07
CA GLN A 39 26.42 10.00 -27.18
C GLN A 39 27.25 9.73 -25.91
N ARG A 40 26.63 9.22 -24.84
CA ARG A 40 27.26 8.95 -23.55
C ARG A 40 27.23 7.47 -23.20
N LEU A 41 28.29 7.04 -22.54
CA LEU A 41 28.34 5.77 -21.82
C LEU A 41 28.24 6.05 -20.32
N PHE A 42 27.42 5.28 -19.63
CA PHE A 42 27.16 5.39 -18.20
C PHE A 42 27.82 4.24 -17.45
N SER A 43 28.24 4.51 -16.22
CA SER A 43 28.61 3.41 -15.31
C SER A 43 27.37 2.68 -14.81
N ARG A 44 27.54 1.42 -14.39
CA ARG A 44 26.47 0.62 -13.77
C ARG A 44 25.96 1.26 -12.49
N GLU A 45 26.86 1.77 -11.66
CA GLU A 45 26.54 2.47 -10.41
C GLU A 45 25.65 3.70 -10.64
N GLN A 46 25.97 4.53 -11.65
CA GLN A 46 25.18 5.71 -11.99
C GLN A 46 23.76 5.36 -12.42
N LEU A 47 23.59 4.35 -13.30
CA LEU A 47 22.26 3.92 -13.74
C LEU A 47 21.49 3.24 -12.60
N ALA A 48 22.17 2.46 -11.77
CA ALA A 48 21.56 1.82 -10.60
C ALA A 48 21.02 2.86 -9.61
N GLY A 49 21.84 3.86 -9.24
CA GLY A 49 21.44 4.94 -8.35
C GLY A 49 20.36 5.85 -8.93
N MET A 50 20.34 6.06 -10.26
CA MET A 50 19.33 6.90 -10.91
C MET A 50 17.94 6.24 -10.95
N PHE A 51 17.87 4.94 -11.27
CA PHE A 51 16.59 4.24 -11.45
C PHE A 51 16.08 3.52 -10.20
N TRP A 52 16.97 3.24 -9.23
CA TRP A 52 16.72 2.49 -8.00
C TRP A 52 17.47 3.09 -6.79
N GLY A 53 17.50 4.42 -6.67
CA GLY A 53 18.24 5.15 -5.62
C GLY A 53 17.77 4.87 -4.18
N ASP A 54 16.56 4.38 -4.01
CA ASP A 54 15.97 4.06 -2.69
C ASP A 54 16.43 2.69 -2.14
N TYR A 55 17.18 1.91 -2.92
CA TYR A 55 17.62 0.56 -2.54
C TYR A 55 19.09 0.54 -2.11
N PRO A 56 19.48 -0.39 -1.22
CA PRO A 56 20.88 -0.70 -0.99
C PRO A 56 21.59 -1.02 -2.31
N GLU A 57 22.82 -0.55 -2.45
CA GLU A 57 23.61 -0.65 -3.68
C GLU A 57 23.63 -2.06 -4.32
N PRO A 58 23.77 -3.17 -3.57
CA PRO A 58 23.72 -4.51 -4.16
C PRO A 58 22.39 -4.85 -4.83
N ARG A 59 21.25 -4.42 -4.24
CA ARG A 59 19.91 -4.66 -4.77
C ARG A 59 19.63 -3.78 -5.99
N ALA A 60 20.07 -2.51 -5.96
CA ALA A 60 19.98 -1.60 -7.10
C ALA A 60 20.77 -2.13 -8.32
N GLN A 61 21.98 -2.65 -8.12
CA GLN A 61 22.79 -3.23 -9.19
C GLN A 61 22.16 -4.50 -9.80
N ARG A 62 21.54 -5.36 -8.99
CA ARG A 62 20.82 -6.55 -9.47
C ARG A 62 19.58 -6.17 -10.29
N ASN A 63 18.79 -5.21 -9.82
CA ASN A 63 17.63 -4.71 -10.58
C ASN A 63 18.02 -4.14 -11.94
N LEU A 64 19.15 -3.41 -12.00
CA LEU A 64 19.73 -2.95 -13.26
C LEU A 64 20.12 -4.13 -14.16
N ASN A 65 20.78 -5.16 -13.64
CA ASN A 65 21.15 -6.35 -14.43
C ASN A 65 19.93 -7.06 -15.02
N THR A 66 18.89 -7.26 -14.20
CA THR A 66 17.61 -7.83 -14.62
C THR A 66 16.98 -7.03 -15.75
N THR A 67 16.97 -5.70 -15.63
CA THR A 67 16.39 -4.80 -16.64
C THR A 67 17.22 -4.80 -17.93
N LEU A 68 18.55 -4.84 -17.84
CA LEU A 68 19.44 -4.95 -19.00
C LEU A 68 19.30 -6.29 -19.73
N TRP A 69 19.15 -7.38 -18.98
CA TRP A 69 18.89 -8.70 -19.57
C TRP A 69 17.57 -8.70 -20.35
N ARG A 70 16.50 -8.12 -19.78
CA ARG A 70 15.22 -7.93 -20.47
C ARG A 70 15.37 -7.13 -21.75
N LEU A 71 16.06 -5.98 -21.67
CA LEU A 71 16.32 -5.13 -22.83
C LEU A 71 17.05 -5.86 -23.97
N ARG A 72 18.05 -6.69 -23.64
CA ARG A 72 18.78 -7.49 -24.63
C ARG A 72 17.92 -8.52 -25.33
N ASN A 73 16.93 -9.07 -24.65
CA ASN A 73 16.02 -10.04 -25.23
C ASN A 73 14.86 -9.39 -25.99
N THR A 74 14.58 -8.11 -25.75
CA THR A 74 13.58 -7.34 -26.52
C THR A 74 14.19 -6.69 -27.77
N LEU A 75 15.45 -6.25 -27.70
CA LEU A 75 16.14 -5.57 -28.80
C LEU A 75 16.96 -6.55 -29.65
N PRO A 76 17.11 -6.29 -30.96
CA PRO A 76 18.07 -7.02 -31.78
C PRO A 76 19.51 -6.83 -31.28
N GLU A 77 20.40 -7.77 -31.61
CA GLU A 77 21.81 -7.66 -31.25
C GLU A 77 22.47 -6.41 -31.84
N GLY A 78 23.43 -5.85 -31.11
CA GLY A 78 24.25 -4.73 -31.56
C GLY A 78 23.70 -3.32 -31.29
N TYR A 79 22.50 -3.17 -30.72
CA TYR A 79 21.94 -1.84 -30.37
C TYR A 79 22.30 -1.36 -28.96
N LEU A 80 22.80 -2.23 -28.10
CA LEU A 80 23.27 -1.89 -26.75
C LEU A 80 24.76 -2.13 -26.61
N ILE A 81 25.47 -1.15 -26.06
CA ILE A 81 26.87 -1.28 -25.63
C ILE A 81 26.85 -1.76 -24.18
N ASN A 82 27.44 -2.91 -23.93
CA ASN A 82 27.69 -3.41 -22.57
C ASN A 82 29.13 -3.90 -22.46
N GLU A 83 30.01 -3.01 -22.05
CA GLU A 83 31.39 -3.30 -21.69
C GLU A 83 31.51 -3.40 -20.16
N ARG A 84 32.60 -4.00 -19.64
CA ARG A 84 32.76 -4.42 -18.22
C ARG A 84 32.26 -3.43 -17.16
N ASN A 85 32.31 -2.11 -17.41
CA ASN A 85 31.69 -1.12 -16.52
C ASN A 85 31.05 0.07 -17.26
N ARG A 86 30.66 -0.09 -18.53
CA ARG A 86 30.09 0.97 -19.35
C ARG A 86 28.87 0.47 -20.13
N LEU A 87 27.77 1.20 -19.99
CA LEU A 87 26.47 0.90 -20.58
C LEU A 87 26.01 2.08 -21.43
N GLY A 88 25.47 1.81 -22.61
CA GLY A 88 24.97 2.86 -23.49
C GLY A 88 24.19 2.31 -24.67
N PHE A 89 23.49 3.20 -25.38
CA PHE A 89 22.95 2.87 -26.69
C PHE A 89 24.07 2.91 -27.74
N ASN A 90 24.08 1.95 -28.67
CA ASN A 90 25.08 1.94 -29.74
C ASN A 90 24.74 2.97 -30.81
N ALA A 91 25.34 4.16 -30.72
CA ALA A 91 25.18 5.23 -31.71
C ALA A 91 25.67 4.86 -33.12
N TYR A 92 26.48 3.81 -33.29
CA TYR A 92 26.92 3.33 -34.60
C TYR A 92 25.99 2.28 -35.21
N SER A 93 24.95 1.85 -34.49
CA SER A 93 23.93 0.96 -35.02
C SER A 93 23.05 1.66 -36.07
N LEU A 94 22.38 0.90 -36.93
CA LEU A 94 21.51 1.44 -37.96
C LEU A 94 20.13 1.76 -37.37
N HIS A 95 19.94 3.01 -36.92
CA HIS A 95 18.76 3.46 -36.18
C HIS A 95 18.23 4.81 -36.66
N TRP A 96 16.95 5.09 -36.38
CA TRP A 96 16.29 6.36 -36.60
C TRP A 96 15.46 6.73 -35.37
N ILE A 97 15.52 7.98 -34.94
CA ILE A 97 14.82 8.51 -33.76
C ILE A 97 14.05 9.75 -34.20
N ASP A 98 12.73 9.76 -34.00
CA ASP A 98 11.86 10.87 -34.45
C ASP A 98 12.24 12.21 -33.83
N ALA A 99 12.55 12.27 -32.53
CA ALA A 99 12.96 13.49 -31.84
C ALA A 99 14.27 14.09 -32.43
N VAL A 100 15.22 13.24 -32.82
CA VAL A 100 16.49 13.67 -33.44
C VAL A 100 16.25 14.14 -34.87
N ALA A 101 15.42 13.44 -35.63
CA ALA A 101 15.05 13.83 -36.98
C ALA A 101 14.30 15.17 -36.97
N PHE A 102 13.35 15.34 -36.06
CA PHE A 102 12.63 16.57 -35.80
C PHE A 102 13.58 17.74 -35.50
N GLU A 103 14.49 17.57 -34.54
CA GLU A 103 15.46 18.62 -34.17
C GLU A 103 16.39 18.99 -35.34
N THR A 104 16.85 18.00 -36.11
CA THR A 104 17.72 18.21 -37.28
C THR A 104 17.01 19.02 -38.37
N LEU A 105 15.72 18.73 -38.61
CA LEU A 105 14.92 19.47 -39.59
C LEU A 105 14.67 20.92 -39.13
N CYS A 106 14.33 21.12 -37.84
CA CYS A 106 14.11 22.44 -37.24
C CYS A 106 15.36 23.33 -37.25
N THR A 107 16.55 22.74 -37.08
CA THR A 107 17.82 23.46 -36.99
C THR A 107 18.58 23.54 -38.32
N SER A 108 18.00 23.04 -39.42
CA SER A 108 18.65 23.03 -40.72
C SER A 108 18.92 24.46 -41.25
N GLU A 109 20.16 24.72 -41.68
CA GLU A 109 20.59 26.02 -42.25
C GLU A 109 20.27 26.17 -43.75
N MET A 110 19.23 25.47 -44.23
CA MET A 110 18.87 25.51 -45.65
C MET A 110 18.28 26.89 -46.03
N PRO A 111 18.53 27.40 -47.25
CA PRO A 111 17.97 28.66 -47.70
C PRO A 111 16.55 28.51 -48.27
N GLY A 112 15.69 29.51 -48.02
CA GLY A 112 14.44 29.71 -48.76
C GLY A 112 13.42 28.57 -48.64
N SER A 113 12.93 28.08 -49.79
CA SER A 113 11.83 27.09 -49.88
C SER A 113 12.18 25.72 -49.30
N GLU A 114 13.46 25.33 -49.31
CA GLU A 114 13.91 24.06 -48.73
C GLU A 114 13.83 24.08 -47.20
N LYS A 115 14.06 25.25 -46.57
CA LYS A 115 13.85 25.42 -45.13
C LYS A 115 12.38 25.23 -44.75
N LEU A 116 11.46 25.77 -45.54
CA LEU A 116 10.03 25.63 -45.30
C LEU A 116 9.59 24.17 -45.43
N ALA A 117 10.05 23.45 -46.46
CA ALA A 117 9.76 22.02 -46.60
C ALA A 117 10.28 21.20 -45.40
N ASN A 118 11.49 21.48 -44.92
CA ASN A 118 12.03 20.81 -43.72
C ASN A 118 11.19 21.10 -42.46
N LEU A 119 10.72 22.33 -42.28
CA LEU A 119 9.86 22.68 -41.15
C LEU A 119 8.47 22.04 -41.27
N GLU A 120 7.90 21.94 -42.48
CA GLU A 120 6.64 21.22 -42.73
C GLU A 120 6.77 19.73 -42.35
N GLU A 121 7.88 19.09 -42.71
CA GLU A 121 8.19 17.71 -42.34
C GLU A 121 8.42 17.56 -40.82
N ALA A 122 9.15 18.50 -40.21
CA ALA A 122 9.35 18.53 -38.76
C ALA A 122 8.01 18.61 -38.01
N ALA A 123 7.08 19.44 -38.49
CA ALA A 123 5.77 19.59 -37.88
C ALA A 123 4.94 18.29 -37.93
N GLN A 124 5.15 17.44 -38.94
CA GLN A 124 4.49 16.13 -39.05
C GLN A 124 5.07 15.07 -38.11
N LEU A 125 6.37 15.16 -37.78
CA LEU A 125 7.02 14.24 -36.83
C LEU A 125 6.54 14.46 -35.39
N TYR A 126 6.17 15.70 -35.04
CA TYR A 126 5.68 16.06 -33.71
C TYR A 126 4.21 15.65 -33.50
N ARG A 127 3.98 14.40 -33.07
CA ARG A 127 2.65 13.81 -32.88
C ARG A 127 2.02 14.06 -31.51
N GLY A 128 2.85 14.39 -30.52
CA GLY A 128 2.50 14.63 -29.13
C GLY A 128 3.74 15.09 -28.37
N ASP A 129 3.57 15.45 -27.10
CA ASP A 129 4.70 15.86 -26.27
C ASP A 129 5.66 14.69 -26.04
N PHE A 130 6.93 15.02 -25.82
CA PHE A 130 7.98 14.03 -25.66
C PHE A 130 7.68 13.08 -24.50
N LEU A 131 7.63 11.78 -24.80
CA LEU A 131 7.27 10.71 -23.85
C LEU A 131 6.02 11.04 -23.03
N GLU A 132 4.92 11.31 -23.75
CA GLU A 132 3.66 11.73 -23.14
C GLU A 132 3.19 10.78 -22.01
N GLY A 133 2.83 11.36 -20.86
CA GLY A 133 2.40 10.63 -19.65
C GLY A 133 3.54 10.18 -18.72
N TRP A 134 4.79 10.53 -19.02
CA TRP A 134 5.95 10.27 -18.17
C TRP A 134 6.29 11.51 -17.33
N TYR A 135 6.64 11.31 -16.06
CA TYR A 135 6.78 12.39 -15.07
C TYR A 135 8.17 12.47 -14.42
N GLU A 136 9.17 11.79 -14.99
CA GLU A 136 10.55 11.89 -14.51
C GLU A 136 11.17 13.25 -14.85
N ASP A 137 11.95 13.82 -13.94
CA ASP A 137 12.56 15.16 -14.07
C ASP A 137 13.31 15.36 -15.40
N TRP A 138 14.04 14.34 -15.87
CA TRP A 138 14.78 14.42 -17.13
C TRP A 138 13.87 14.45 -18.37
N VAL A 139 12.68 13.87 -18.29
CA VAL A 139 11.68 13.90 -19.37
C VAL A 139 11.04 15.27 -19.42
N LEU A 140 10.64 15.82 -18.28
CA LEU A 140 9.94 17.11 -18.20
C LEU A 140 10.78 18.25 -18.81
N VAL A 141 12.09 18.27 -18.52
CA VAL A 141 13.01 19.28 -19.08
C VAL A 141 13.14 19.15 -20.60
N GLU A 142 13.26 17.93 -21.11
CA GLU A 142 13.43 17.69 -22.55
C GLU A 142 12.12 17.90 -23.33
N ALA A 143 10.99 17.52 -22.73
CA ALA A 143 9.66 17.77 -23.28
C ALA A 143 9.42 19.27 -23.45
N GLU A 144 9.74 20.08 -22.45
CA GLU A 144 9.59 21.52 -22.56
C GLU A 144 10.50 22.13 -23.64
N ARG A 145 11.76 21.67 -23.72
CA ARG A 145 12.70 22.12 -24.74
C ARG A 145 12.21 21.82 -26.17
N LEU A 146 11.76 20.60 -26.42
CA LEU A 146 11.25 20.17 -27.73
C LEU A 146 9.93 20.85 -28.08
N ARG A 147 9.06 21.08 -27.08
CA ARG A 147 7.82 21.85 -27.24
C ARG A 147 8.10 23.28 -27.68
N LEU A 148 9.05 23.97 -27.03
CA LEU A 148 9.47 25.32 -27.42
C LEU A 148 10.05 25.36 -28.84
N LEU A 149 10.88 24.37 -29.19
CA LEU A 149 11.43 24.26 -30.55
C LEU A 149 10.33 24.03 -31.61
N TYR A 150 9.32 23.22 -31.29
CA TYR A 150 8.17 22.99 -32.15
C TYR A 150 7.33 24.26 -32.34
N LEU A 151 7.04 24.99 -31.26
CA LEU A 151 6.32 26.27 -31.35
C LEU A 151 7.10 27.31 -32.18
N GLN A 152 8.42 27.32 -32.09
CA GLN A 152 9.26 28.16 -32.93
C GLN A 152 9.20 27.73 -34.41
N ALA A 153 9.31 26.43 -34.69
CA ALA A 153 9.20 25.90 -36.05
C ALA A 153 7.85 26.23 -36.71
N LEU A 154 6.76 26.12 -35.96
CA LEU A 154 5.44 26.55 -36.41
C LEU A 154 5.39 28.07 -36.65
N SER A 155 5.99 28.88 -35.77
CA SER A 155 6.02 30.34 -35.94
C SER A 155 6.78 30.74 -37.22
N ASP A 156 7.89 30.07 -37.52
CA ASP A 156 8.67 30.24 -38.74
C ASP A 156 7.86 29.82 -39.99
N LEU A 157 7.09 28.72 -39.92
CA LEU A 157 6.18 28.30 -40.98
C LEU A 157 5.08 29.33 -41.24
N VAL A 158 4.47 29.88 -40.20
CA VAL A 158 3.46 30.95 -40.34
C VAL A 158 4.06 32.14 -41.08
N ALA A 159 5.23 32.63 -40.65
CA ALA A 159 5.90 33.76 -41.28
C ALA A 159 6.30 33.48 -42.74
N GLY A 160 6.84 32.29 -43.03
CA GLY A 160 7.26 31.92 -44.38
C GLY A 160 6.10 31.76 -45.35
N HIS A 161 5.05 31.01 -44.99
CA HIS A 161 3.86 30.88 -45.84
C HIS A 161 3.12 32.21 -46.02
N GLN A 162 3.10 33.07 -44.98
CA GLN A 162 2.58 34.43 -45.10
C GLN A 162 3.36 35.25 -46.13
N SER A 163 4.69 35.15 -46.15
CA SER A 163 5.54 35.85 -47.13
C SER A 163 5.36 35.36 -48.57
N LEU A 164 5.01 34.08 -48.74
CA LEU A 164 4.71 33.46 -50.04
C LEU A 164 3.26 33.70 -50.52
N GLY A 165 2.40 34.30 -49.68
CA GLY A 165 0.99 34.50 -49.97
C GLY A 165 0.11 33.25 -49.79
N GLU A 166 0.64 32.18 -49.20
CA GLU A 166 -0.09 30.94 -48.90
C GLU A 166 -0.87 31.08 -47.58
N LEU A 167 -1.84 31.99 -47.57
CA LEU A 167 -2.54 32.45 -46.36
C LEU A 167 -3.27 31.32 -45.60
N THR A 168 -3.78 30.31 -46.30
CA THR A 168 -4.50 29.17 -45.70
C THR A 168 -3.59 28.27 -44.87
N LYS A 169 -2.37 27.99 -45.36
CA LYS A 169 -1.37 27.22 -44.61
C LYS A 169 -0.87 27.99 -43.38
N ALA A 170 -0.62 29.29 -43.54
CA ALA A 170 -0.22 30.15 -42.43
C ALA A 170 -1.27 30.17 -41.31
N LEU A 171 -2.57 30.21 -41.65
CA LEU A 171 -3.66 30.10 -40.67
C LEU A 171 -3.73 28.72 -40.02
N ALA A 172 -3.52 27.63 -40.78
CA ALA A 172 -3.51 26.28 -40.23
C ALA A 172 -2.41 26.10 -39.17
N TYR A 173 -1.19 26.58 -39.43
CA TYR A 173 -0.10 26.53 -38.46
C TYR A 173 -0.33 27.48 -37.26
N SER A 174 -0.93 28.66 -37.49
CA SER A 174 -1.34 29.56 -36.40
C SER A 174 -2.32 28.88 -35.45
N ALA A 175 -3.29 28.14 -35.99
CA ALA A 175 -4.24 27.38 -35.20
C ALA A 175 -3.57 26.25 -34.40
N GLN A 176 -2.55 25.57 -34.96
CA GLN A 176 -1.80 24.53 -34.24
C GLN A 176 -1.00 25.08 -33.05
N ILE A 177 -0.47 26.31 -33.14
CA ILE A 177 0.17 27.00 -32.02
C ILE A 177 -0.86 27.30 -30.94
N LEU A 178 -1.97 27.93 -31.32
CA LEU A 178 -3.00 28.39 -30.39
C LEU A 178 -3.79 27.25 -29.71
N LEU A 179 -3.79 26.06 -30.29
CA LEU A 179 -4.34 24.87 -29.65
C LEU A 179 -3.51 24.44 -28.42
N ARG A 180 -2.20 24.68 -28.45
CA ARG A 180 -1.26 24.29 -27.38
C ARG A 180 -0.96 25.44 -26.41
N ASP A 181 -0.94 26.66 -26.93
CA ASP A 181 -0.73 27.87 -26.14
C ASP A 181 -1.77 28.94 -26.55
N PRO A 182 -2.98 28.92 -25.95
CA PRO A 182 -4.04 29.87 -26.26
C PRO A 182 -3.69 31.32 -25.89
N LEU A 183 -2.66 31.54 -25.06
CA LEU A 183 -2.30 32.84 -24.49
C LEU A 183 -1.32 33.63 -25.37
N ARG A 184 -0.83 33.06 -26.47
CA ARG A 184 0.05 33.71 -27.45
C ARG A 184 -0.65 34.80 -28.26
N GLU A 185 -0.77 35.97 -27.63
CA GLU A 185 -1.42 37.15 -28.21
C GLU A 185 -0.74 37.66 -29.49
N ASP A 186 0.56 37.45 -29.64
CA ASP A 186 1.33 37.71 -30.87
C ASP A 186 0.82 36.87 -32.06
N ILE A 187 0.53 35.58 -31.85
CA ILE A 187 0.04 34.67 -32.89
C ILE A 187 -1.43 34.97 -33.23
N HIS A 188 -2.26 35.29 -32.24
CA HIS A 188 -3.62 35.80 -32.49
C HIS A 188 -3.60 37.04 -33.38
N ARG A 189 -2.66 37.96 -33.14
CA ARG A 189 -2.46 39.18 -33.95
C ARG A 189 -2.03 38.86 -35.37
N GLN A 190 -1.08 37.94 -35.54
CA GLN A 190 -0.62 37.51 -36.86
C GLN A 190 -1.75 36.83 -37.65
N ALA A 191 -2.56 35.98 -37.02
CA ALA A 191 -3.74 35.37 -37.63
C ALA A 191 -4.77 36.43 -38.07
N MET A 192 -5.01 37.46 -37.25
CA MET A 192 -5.87 38.59 -37.63
C MET A 192 -5.36 39.32 -38.86
N GLU A 193 -4.05 39.58 -38.95
CA GLU A 193 -3.43 40.22 -40.11
C GLU A 193 -3.54 39.36 -41.37
N ILE A 194 -3.38 38.03 -41.25
CA ILE A 194 -3.53 37.08 -42.34
C ILE A 194 -4.99 37.04 -42.83
N TYR A 195 -5.99 36.99 -41.92
CA TYR A 195 -7.41 37.06 -42.30
C TYR A 195 -7.74 38.35 -43.04
N ILE A 196 -7.16 39.48 -42.64
CA ILE A 196 -7.34 40.76 -43.31
C ILE A 196 -6.69 40.78 -44.70
N ALA A 197 -5.48 40.23 -44.83
CA ALA A 197 -4.83 40.05 -46.13
C ALA A 197 -5.64 39.13 -47.07
N TRP A 198 -6.37 38.15 -46.50
CA TRP A 198 -7.29 37.27 -47.22
C TRP A 198 -8.68 37.89 -47.51
N GLY A 199 -8.95 39.11 -47.00
CA GLY A 199 -10.23 39.80 -47.16
C GLY A 199 -11.34 39.34 -46.20
N GLN A 200 -11.05 38.46 -45.25
CA GLN A 200 -12.01 37.93 -44.29
C GLN A 200 -12.05 38.73 -42.98
N ARG A 201 -12.66 39.92 -43.05
CA ARG A 201 -12.77 40.82 -41.88
C ARG A 201 -13.48 40.18 -40.67
N GLU A 202 -14.57 39.47 -40.90
CA GLU A 202 -15.35 38.87 -39.80
C GLU A 202 -14.55 37.79 -39.07
N ALA A 203 -13.79 36.97 -39.81
CA ALA A 203 -12.91 35.96 -39.22
C ALA A 203 -11.81 36.60 -38.34
N ALA A 204 -11.24 37.74 -38.76
CA ALA A 204 -10.27 38.48 -37.94
C ALA A 204 -10.90 39.01 -36.62
N LEU A 205 -12.15 39.48 -36.65
CA LEU A 205 -12.85 39.93 -35.43
C LEU A 205 -13.21 38.76 -34.51
N ASN A 206 -13.55 37.59 -35.06
CA ASN A 206 -13.78 36.38 -34.28
C ASN A 206 -12.48 35.89 -33.62
N GLN A 207 -11.35 35.98 -34.32
CA GLN A 207 -10.04 35.65 -33.75
C GLN A 207 -9.70 36.54 -32.55
N TYR A 208 -10.00 37.84 -32.61
CA TYR A 208 -9.84 38.74 -31.46
C TYR A 208 -10.71 38.33 -30.27
N GLN A 209 -11.96 37.92 -30.50
CA GLN A 209 -12.83 37.44 -29.42
C GLN A 209 -12.27 36.17 -28.77
N ALA A 210 -11.71 35.25 -29.56
CA ALA A 210 -11.04 34.07 -29.04
C ALA A 210 -9.83 34.43 -28.16
N CYS A 211 -8.99 35.37 -28.62
CA CYS A 211 -7.86 35.91 -27.85
C CYS A 211 -8.31 36.54 -26.52
N GLN A 212 -9.31 37.43 -26.56
CA GLN A 212 -9.85 38.08 -25.37
C GLN A 212 -10.42 37.07 -24.37
N LYS A 213 -11.13 36.05 -24.87
CA LYS A 213 -11.68 34.98 -24.02
C LYS A 213 -10.58 34.18 -23.34
N ALA A 214 -9.55 33.76 -24.07
CA ALA A 214 -8.43 32.99 -23.52
C ALA A 214 -7.71 33.77 -22.40
N LEU A 215 -7.32 35.02 -22.65
CA LEU A 215 -6.63 35.88 -21.67
C LEU A 215 -7.48 36.17 -20.42
N GLN A 216 -8.79 36.39 -20.60
CA GLN A 216 -9.70 36.66 -19.49
C GLN A 216 -9.96 35.42 -18.63
N THR A 217 -10.07 34.23 -19.24
CA THR A 217 -10.35 32.98 -18.53
C THR A 217 -9.14 32.48 -17.76
N GLU A 218 -7.93 32.55 -18.32
CA GLU A 218 -6.74 31.96 -17.70
C GLU A 218 -5.93 32.95 -16.85
N LEU A 219 -5.86 34.22 -17.25
CA LEU A 219 -5.04 35.23 -16.57
C LEU A 219 -5.85 36.40 -15.97
N GLY A 220 -7.14 36.52 -16.30
CA GLY A 220 -7.98 37.65 -15.88
C GLY A 220 -7.58 39.00 -16.50
N LEU A 221 -6.74 38.99 -17.54
CA LEU A 221 -6.17 40.18 -18.18
C LEU A 221 -6.96 40.58 -19.43
N GLN A 222 -6.86 41.86 -19.80
CA GLN A 222 -7.34 42.36 -21.09
C GLN A 222 -6.23 42.26 -22.16
N PRO A 223 -6.58 42.14 -23.46
CA PRO A 223 -5.61 42.14 -24.56
C PRO A 223 -4.69 43.37 -24.55
N ALA A 224 -3.44 43.21 -24.96
CA ALA A 224 -2.43 44.24 -25.04
C ALA A 224 -2.82 45.42 -25.97
N PRO A 225 -2.28 46.64 -25.72
CA PRO A 225 -2.61 47.84 -26.49
C PRO A 225 -2.40 47.69 -28.01
N GLU A 226 -1.38 46.95 -28.44
CA GLU A 226 -1.08 46.69 -29.85
C GLU A 226 -2.19 45.90 -30.54
N THR A 227 -2.75 44.89 -29.85
CA THR A 227 -3.85 44.06 -30.33
C THR A 227 -5.14 44.86 -30.41
N GLN A 228 -5.41 45.68 -29.39
CA GLN A 228 -6.56 46.59 -29.39
C GLN A 228 -6.46 47.62 -30.54
N ALA A 229 -5.27 48.14 -30.80
CA ALA A 229 -5.02 49.07 -31.91
C ALA A 229 -5.25 48.42 -33.28
N LEU A 230 -4.82 47.17 -33.48
CA LEU A 230 -5.10 46.41 -34.70
C LEU A 230 -6.60 46.24 -34.91
N VAL A 231 -7.35 45.86 -33.88
CA VAL A 231 -8.81 45.68 -33.97
C VAL A 231 -9.52 47.01 -34.24
N ALA A 232 -9.08 48.10 -33.63
CA ALA A 232 -9.61 49.43 -33.92
C ALA A 232 -9.39 49.82 -35.39
N LYS A 233 -8.24 49.44 -35.98
CA LYS A 233 -7.96 49.61 -37.41
C LYS A 233 -8.87 48.74 -38.27
N ILE A 234 -9.04 47.45 -37.94
CA ILE A 234 -9.93 46.51 -38.63
C ILE A 234 -11.39 47.00 -38.62
N ARG A 235 -11.87 47.51 -37.47
CA ARG A 235 -13.23 48.04 -37.33
C ARG A 235 -13.50 49.27 -38.22
N ARG A 236 -12.47 50.07 -38.51
CA ARG A 236 -12.54 51.29 -39.34
C ARG A 236 -12.42 51.03 -40.84
N MET A 237 -11.97 49.85 -41.28
CA MET A 237 -11.95 49.49 -42.70
C MET A 237 -13.38 49.47 -43.27
N ARG A 238 -13.61 49.98 -44.49
CA ARG A 238 -14.92 49.87 -45.16
C ARG A 238 -15.07 48.47 -45.74
N ALA A 239 -16.25 47.86 -45.59
CA ALA A 239 -16.55 46.55 -46.18
C ALA A 239 -16.46 46.65 -47.71
N THR A 240 -15.42 46.06 -48.30
CA THR A 240 -15.39 45.77 -49.73
C THR A 240 -16.16 44.48 -49.97
N HIS A 241 -17.12 44.56 -50.90
CA HIS A 241 -18.12 43.58 -51.37
C HIS A 241 -18.08 42.13 -50.85
N PRO A 242 -19.26 41.53 -50.55
CA PRO A 242 -19.38 40.11 -50.29
C PRO A 242 -19.19 39.32 -51.59
N LEU A 243 -18.12 38.54 -51.67
CA LEU A 243 -18.01 37.41 -52.60
C LEU A 243 -18.65 36.17 -51.95
N PRO A 244 -19.18 35.22 -52.74
CA PRO A 244 -20.17 34.25 -52.28
C PRO A 244 -19.59 33.31 -51.22
N ALA A 245 -20.46 32.88 -50.31
CA ALA A 245 -20.18 31.83 -49.34
C ALA A 245 -19.54 30.63 -50.06
N SER A 246 -18.27 30.40 -49.78
CA SER A 246 -17.58 29.14 -50.04
C SER A 246 -17.30 28.48 -48.70
N PRO A 247 -17.27 27.14 -48.68
CA PRO A 247 -17.87 26.33 -47.64
C PRO A 247 -17.23 26.59 -46.29
N ALA A 248 -18.02 26.46 -45.23
CA ALA A 248 -17.49 26.13 -43.92
C ALA A 248 -16.49 25.00 -44.12
N HIS A 249 -15.19 25.28 -43.95
CA HIS A 249 -14.23 24.21 -43.70
C HIS A 249 -14.72 23.56 -42.40
N PRO A 250 -15.23 22.32 -42.44
CA PRO A 250 -15.35 21.57 -41.22
C PRO A 250 -13.92 21.47 -40.68
N LEU A 251 -13.77 21.61 -39.36
CA LEU A 251 -12.66 20.94 -38.67
C LEU A 251 -12.48 19.58 -39.35
N PRO A 252 -11.27 19.18 -39.78
CA PRO A 252 -11.09 17.87 -40.38
C PRO A 252 -11.79 16.87 -39.47
N ALA A 253 -12.83 16.23 -40.02
CA ALA A 253 -13.46 15.12 -39.37
C ALA A 253 -12.31 14.23 -38.95
N SER A 254 -12.21 13.98 -37.64
CA SER A 254 -11.36 12.94 -37.10
C SER A 254 -11.42 11.78 -38.07
N HIS A 255 -10.32 11.52 -38.78
CA HIS A 255 -10.11 10.17 -39.25
C HIS A 255 -10.35 9.32 -38.01
N PRO A 256 -11.31 8.38 -38.01
CA PRO A 256 -11.30 7.38 -36.96
C PRO A 256 -9.87 6.81 -37.03
N PRO A 257 -9.11 6.83 -35.92
CA PRO A 257 -7.82 6.17 -35.92
C PRO A 257 -8.04 4.75 -36.46
N PRO A 258 -7.09 4.18 -37.22
CA PRO A 258 -7.17 2.76 -37.55
C PRO A 258 -7.46 2.02 -36.24
N LEU A 259 -8.62 1.36 -36.19
CA LEU A 259 -9.16 0.65 -35.03
C LEU A 259 -8.00 -0.03 -34.31
N PRO A 260 -7.57 0.47 -33.14
CA PRO A 260 -6.59 -0.28 -32.41
C PRO A 260 -7.39 -1.31 -31.62
N ALA A 261 -6.88 -2.54 -31.59
CA ALA A 261 -7.15 -3.45 -30.49
C ALA A 261 -6.49 -2.87 -29.20
N SER A 262 -6.81 -1.60 -28.85
CA SER A 262 -5.89 -0.69 -28.16
C SER A 262 -5.72 -1.02 -26.70
N LEU A 263 -6.78 -1.14 -25.90
CA LEU A 263 -6.60 -1.00 -24.46
C LEU A 263 -5.90 -2.21 -23.81
N LEU A 264 -6.22 -3.43 -24.24
CA LEU A 264 -5.61 -4.66 -23.69
C LEU A 264 -4.18 -4.90 -24.18
N GLN A 265 -3.84 -4.42 -25.38
CA GLN A 265 -2.50 -4.57 -25.98
C GLN A 265 -1.56 -3.39 -25.67
N THR A 266 -2.09 -2.18 -25.45
CA THR A 266 -1.29 -0.97 -25.16
C THR A 266 -1.05 -0.73 -23.67
N GLY A 267 -1.74 -1.46 -22.78
CA GLY A 267 -1.61 -1.30 -21.34
C GLY A 267 -2.21 0.00 -20.80
N GLN A 268 -3.08 0.67 -21.57
CA GLN A 268 -3.82 1.84 -21.09
C GLN A 268 -4.85 1.46 -20.00
N PRO A 269 -5.09 2.34 -19.02
CA PRO A 269 -6.05 2.08 -17.96
C PRO A 269 -7.48 2.04 -18.52
N ILE A 270 -8.17 0.90 -18.31
CA ILE A 270 -9.56 0.71 -18.74
C ILE A 270 -10.45 1.76 -18.05
N PRO A 271 -11.33 2.47 -18.79
CA PRO A 271 -12.21 3.48 -18.22
C PRO A 271 -13.16 2.89 -17.16
N LEU A 272 -13.52 3.71 -16.16
CA LEU A 272 -14.44 3.30 -15.10
C LEU A 272 -15.89 3.33 -15.62
N ILE A 273 -16.50 2.15 -15.82
CA ILE A 273 -17.84 1.99 -16.39
C ILE A 273 -18.83 1.52 -15.33
N GLY A 274 -20.05 2.06 -15.33
CA GLY A 274 -21.15 1.65 -14.46
C GLY A 274 -20.96 1.95 -12.97
N ARG A 275 -20.02 2.84 -12.60
CA ARG A 275 -19.69 3.21 -11.21
C ARG A 275 -19.82 4.71 -10.92
N GLN A 276 -20.53 5.45 -11.76
CA GLN A 276 -20.64 6.90 -11.68
C GLN A 276 -21.29 7.34 -10.35
N THR A 277 -22.40 6.73 -9.95
CA THR A 277 -23.10 7.05 -8.70
C THR A 277 -22.24 6.80 -7.45
N GLN A 278 -21.52 5.68 -7.42
CA GLN A 278 -20.62 5.36 -6.30
C GLN A 278 -19.44 6.33 -6.25
N ARG A 279 -18.87 6.69 -7.41
CA ARG A 279 -17.81 7.69 -7.52
C ARG A 279 -18.29 9.07 -7.03
N GLU A 280 -19.47 9.52 -7.44
CA GLU A 280 -20.06 10.79 -6.99
C GLU A 280 -20.29 10.81 -5.48
N THR A 281 -20.75 9.69 -4.91
CA THR A 281 -20.92 9.54 -3.45
C THR A 281 -19.59 9.72 -2.72
N LEU A 282 -18.51 9.09 -3.20
CA LEU A 282 -17.18 9.21 -2.61
C LEU A 282 -16.59 10.63 -2.78
N LEU A 283 -16.76 11.25 -3.94
CA LEU A 283 -16.32 12.64 -4.17
C LEU A 283 -17.05 13.62 -3.26
N THR A 284 -18.36 13.43 -3.03
CA THR A 284 -19.15 14.24 -2.08
C THR A 284 -18.58 14.13 -0.67
N ARG A 285 -18.13 12.93 -0.26
CA ARG A 285 -17.51 12.71 1.05
C ARG A 285 -16.12 13.33 1.14
N LEU A 286 -15.36 13.37 0.05
CA LEU A 286 -14.09 14.10 -0.01
C LEU A 286 -14.28 15.61 0.10
N ASP A 287 -15.30 16.15 -0.56
CA ASP A 287 -15.62 17.58 -0.47
C ASP A 287 -15.97 17.99 0.97
N ALA A 288 -16.67 17.12 1.72
CA ALA A 288 -17.00 17.33 3.13
C ALA A 288 -15.77 17.40 4.07
N LEU A 289 -14.61 16.87 3.66
CA LEU A 289 -13.39 16.99 4.46
C LEU A 289 -12.94 18.44 4.65
N ARG A 290 -13.26 19.33 3.69
CA ARG A 290 -12.95 20.77 3.80
C ARG A 290 -13.71 21.42 4.95
N ASP A 291 -14.88 20.89 5.27
CA ASP A 291 -15.71 21.33 6.39
C ASP A 291 -15.33 20.62 7.71
N GLY A 292 -14.22 19.85 7.71
CA GLY A 292 -13.76 19.09 8.87
C GLY A 292 -14.58 17.84 9.14
N ILE A 293 -15.39 17.37 8.18
CA ILE A 293 -16.26 16.21 8.35
C ILE A 293 -15.60 14.99 7.72
N GLY A 294 -15.14 14.09 8.58
CA GLY A 294 -14.43 12.88 8.21
C GLY A 294 -15.29 11.63 8.34
N GLY A 295 -14.62 10.54 8.66
CA GLY A 295 -15.25 9.27 9.03
C GLY A 295 -14.71 8.09 8.23
N MET A 296 -15.53 7.05 8.13
CA MET A 296 -15.12 5.78 7.51
C MET A 296 -16.13 5.32 6.46
N ILE A 297 -15.65 4.77 5.35
CA ILE A 297 -16.48 4.17 4.30
C ILE A 297 -15.90 2.81 3.93
N PHE A 298 -16.72 1.78 3.89
CA PHE A 298 -16.35 0.48 3.36
C PHE A 298 -16.96 0.26 1.98
N ILE A 299 -16.12 -0.17 1.05
CA ILE A 299 -16.50 -0.59 -0.29
C ILE A 299 -16.45 -2.11 -0.33
N GLU A 300 -17.63 -2.71 -0.42
CA GLU A 300 -17.83 -4.15 -0.41
C GLU A 300 -18.17 -4.67 -1.80
N GLY A 301 -17.70 -5.88 -2.11
CA GLY A 301 -18.14 -6.59 -3.31
C GLY A 301 -17.28 -7.79 -3.63
N ALA A 302 -17.73 -8.58 -4.61
CA ALA A 302 -17.05 -9.81 -5.03
C ALA A 302 -15.59 -9.55 -5.51
N PRO A 303 -14.72 -10.58 -5.51
CA PRO A 303 -13.41 -10.49 -6.16
C PRO A 303 -13.55 -10.04 -7.63
N GLY A 304 -12.67 -9.14 -8.08
CA GLY A 304 -12.67 -8.64 -9.46
C GLY A 304 -13.76 -7.63 -9.83
N ILE A 305 -14.65 -7.27 -8.90
CA ILE A 305 -15.82 -6.40 -9.18
C ILE A 305 -15.48 -4.91 -9.46
N GLY A 306 -14.22 -4.52 -9.24
CA GLY A 306 -13.71 -3.16 -9.48
C GLY A 306 -13.60 -2.25 -8.25
N LYS A 307 -13.42 -2.79 -7.03
CA LYS A 307 -13.27 -2.01 -5.78
C LYS A 307 -12.05 -1.08 -5.81
N THR A 308 -10.86 -1.63 -5.95
CA THR A 308 -9.59 -0.88 -6.00
C THR A 308 -9.61 0.12 -7.16
N ARG A 309 -10.13 -0.29 -8.33
CA ARG A 309 -10.28 0.60 -9.50
C ARG A 309 -11.19 1.82 -9.22
N LEU A 310 -12.26 1.65 -8.44
CA LEU A 310 -13.12 2.75 -8.01
C LEU A 310 -12.37 3.69 -7.05
N VAL A 311 -11.59 3.15 -6.12
CA VAL A 311 -10.78 3.96 -5.19
C VAL A 311 -9.72 4.75 -5.97
N GLU A 312 -8.96 4.11 -6.84
CA GLU A 312 -7.98 4.76 -7.73
C GLU A 312 -8.60 5.87 -8.58
N ALA A 313 -9.83 5.68 -9.08
CA ALA A 313 -10.52 6.72 -9.86
C ALA A 313 -10.96 7.93 -9.00
N VAL A 314 -11.02 7.76 -7.69
CA VAL A 314 -11.34 8.80 -6.71
C VAL A 314 -10.09 9.48 -6.18
N THR A 315 -8.95 8.79 -6.06
CA THR A 315 -7.69 9.37 -5.56
C THR A 315 -7.20 10.52 -6.42
N THR A 316 -7.27 10.40 -7.76
CA THR A 316 -6.98 11.54 -8.65
C THR A 316 -7.85 12.74 -8.30
N GLY A 317 -9.16 12.52 -8.06
CA GLY A 317 -10.07 13.60 -7.66
C GLY A 317 -9.76 14.21 -6.28
N ALA A 318 -9.14 13.44 -5.38
CA ALA A 318 -8.73 13.87 -4.05
C ALA A 318 -7.48 14.77 -4.10
N GLU A 319 -6.47 14.41 -4.91
CA GLU A 319 -5.24 15.19 -5.08
C GLU A 319 -5.54 16.59 -5.62
N TRP A 320 -6.39 16.70 -6.64
CA TRP A 320 -6.86 18.00 -7.17
C TRP A 320 -7.57 18.87 -6.13
N ARG A 321 -8.10 18.28 -5.05
CA ARG A 321 -8.76 18.99 -3.96
C ARG A 321 -7.81 19.40 -2.83
N GLY A 322 -6.52 19.05 -2.93
CA GLY A 322 -5.53 19.25 -1.89
C GLY A 322 -5.62 18.22 -0.75
N VAL A 323 -6.25 17.08 -0.99
CA VAL A 323 -6.33 15.97 -0.01
C VAL A 323 -5.13 15.06 -0.23
N GLN A 324 -4.38 14.78 0.83
CA GLN A 324 -3.25 13.86 0.79
C GLN A 324 -3.76 12.41 0.85
N VAL A 325 -3.46 11.61 -0.16
CA VAL A 325 -3.86 10.19 -0.23
C VAL A 325 -2.73 9.30 0.28
N LEU A 326 -3.05 8.41 1.22
CA LEU A 326 -2.11 7.47 1.83
C LEU A 326 -2.68 6.07 1.76
N TRP A 327 -1.87 5.10 1.35
CA TRP A 327 -2.30 3.72 1.16
C TRP A 327 -1.74 2.81 2.25
N GLY A 328 -2.58 1.93 2.78
CA GLY A 328 -2.18 0.88 3.71
C GLY A 328 -2.77 -0.45 3.27
N GLN A 329 -1.91 -1.44 3.08
CA GLN A 329 -2.34 -2.79 2.75
C GLN A 329 -2.67 -3.55 4.04
N CYS A 330 -3.88 -4.11 4.12
CA CYS A 330 -4.20 -5.03 5.20
C CYS A 330 -3.48 -6.37 4.97
N ARG A 331 -2.76 -6.83 5.99
CA ARG A 331 -2.00 -8.07 6.02
C ARG A 331 -2.15 -8.70 7.41
N PRO A 332 -1.88 -10.00 7.58
CA PRO A 332 -1.86 -10.66 8.89
C PRO A 332 -0.61 -10.28 9.71
N VAL A 333 -0.31 -8.98 9.77
CA VAL A 333 0.80 -8.38 10.52
C VAL A 333 0.19 -7.26 11.37
N PRO A 334 0.48 -7.20 12.68
CA PRO A 334 -0.13 -6.22 13.57
C PRO A 334 -0.03 -4.78 13.09
N TYR A 335 -1.14 -4.06 13.07
CA TYR A 335 -1.18 -2.63 12.70
C TYR A 335 -0.66 -2.30 11.30
N ALA A 336 -0.50 -3.29 10.41
CA ALA A 336 0.16 -3.14 9.12
C ALA A 336 -0.31 -1.94 8.27
N PRO A 337 -1.62 -1.76 7.99
CA PRO A 337 -2.06 -0.63 7.17
C PRO A 337 -1.78 0.71 7.85
N LEU A 338 -1.83 0.78 9.19
CA LEU A 338 -1.55 2.00 9.95
C LEU A 338 -0.06 2.34 9.91
N VAL A 339 0.81 1.33 10.05
CA VAL A 339 2.27 1.49 9.96
C VAL A 339 2.66 1.97 8.56
N GLU A 340 2.13 1.36 7.50
CA GLU A 340 2.40 1.78 6.11
C GLU A 340 1.96 3.23 5.85
N ILE A 341 0.78 3.60 6.33
CA ILE A 341 0.24 4.96 6.20
C ILE A 341 1.06 5.97 6.98
N LEU A 342 1.39 5.69 8.24
CA LEU A 342 2.19 6.59 9.07
C LEU A 342 3.61 6.75 8.52
N THR A 343 4.20 5.69 7.97
CA THR A 343 5.50 5.76 7.29
C THR A 343 5.47 6.73 6.11
N GLN A 344 4.38 6.74 5.33
CA GLN A 344 4.18 7.71 4.25
C GLN A 344 3.88 9.12 4.76
N ALA A 345 3.15 9.25 5.88
CA ALA A 345 2.73 10.54 6.42
C ALA A 345 3.86 11.29 7.16
N LEU A 346 4.69 10.59 7.92
CA LEU A 346 5.61 11.14 8.92
C LEU A 346 6.99 11.49 8.33
N THR A 347 7.03 12.42 7.37
CA THR A 347 8.30 13.02 6.93
C THR A 347 8.98 13.82 8.05
N PRO A 348 10.30 14.05 8.03
CA PRO A 348 11.00 14.83 9.07
C PRO A 348 10.37 16.21 9.32
N LEU A 349 9.89 16.87 8.26
CA LEU A 349 9.15 18.13 8.36
C LEU A 349 7.82 17.92 9.08
N ARG A 350 7.04 16.89 8.72
CA ARG A 350 5.74 16.60 9.33
C ARG A 350 5.88 16.25 10.82
N VAL A 351 6.88 15.47 11.19
CA VAL A 351 7.19 15.15 12.60
C VAL A 351 7.43 16.45 13.38
N SER A 352 8.25 17.36 12.87
CA SER A 352 8.54 18.64 13.56
C SER A 352 7.33 19.57 13.68
N GLN A 353 6.35 19.48 12.77
CA GLN A 353 5.06 20.19 12.88
C GLN A 353 4.18 19.55 13.97
N LEU A 354 4.05 18.23 13.94
CA LEU A 354 3.22 17.46 14.87
C LEU A 354 3.73 17.53 16.32
N GLN A 355 5.05 17.61 16.54
CA GLN A 355 5.63 17.80 17.88
C GLN A 355 5.15 19.08 18.58
N ARG A 356 4.65 20.07 17.84
CA ARG A 356 4.09 21.31 18.41
C ARG A 356 2.59 21.21 18.76
N ILE A 357 1.92 20.18 18.25
CA ILE A 357 0.47 19.98 18.34
C ILE A 357 0.16 18.83 19.31
N LEU A 358 0.92 17.75 19.24
CA LEU A 358 0.73 16.54 20.03
C LEU A 358 1.27 16.71 21.47
N PRO A 359 0.68 16.00 22.44
CA PRO A 359 1.23 15.90 23.78
C PRO A 359 2.69 15.39 23.79
N ALA A 360 3.45 15.81 24.80
CA ALA A 360 4.79 15.26 25.02
C ALA A 360 4.71 13.73 25.24
N GLY A 361 5.65 12.98 24.68
CA GLY A 361 5.68 11.51 24.78
C GLY A 361 4.87 10.74 23.73
N THR A 362 4.02 11.39 22.91
CA THR A 362 3.24 10.67 21.87
C THR A 362 4.14 9.96 20.85
N PHE A 363 5.24 10.59 20.42
CA PHE A 363 6.20 9.95 19.50
C PHE A 363 7.01 8.82 20.15
N ASP A 364 7.25 8.90 21.46
CA ASP A 364 7.93 7.84 22.19
C ASP A 364 7.04 6.58 22.23
N VAL A 365 5.73 6.75 22.46
CA VAL A 365 4.74 5.66 22.37
C VAL A 365 4.68 5.05 20.96
N LEU A 366 4.61 5.90 19.92
CA LEU A 366 4.56 5.45 18.52
C LEU A 366 5.85 4.77 18.04
N THR A 367 6.97 4.96 18.75
CA THR A 367 8.25 4.29 18.43
C THR A 367 8.13 2.76 18.53
N THR A 368 7.16 2.26 19.29
CA THR A 368 6.80 0.83 19.37
C THR A 368 6.38 0.24 18.03
N LEU A 369 5.72 1.03 17.18
CA LEU A 369 5.29 0.61 15.84
C LEU A 369 6.23 1.11 14.74
N LEU A 370 6.87 2.26 14.95
CA LEU A 370 7.76 2.92 13.99
C LEU A 370 9.10 3.25 14.64
N PRO A 371 10.06 2.30 14.60
CA PRO A 371 11.40 2.53 15.12
C PRO A 371 12.05 3.75 14.46
N GLY A 372 12.56 4.69 15.26
CA GLY A 372 13.25 5.89 14.77
C GLY A 372 12.50 7.22 14.92
N LEU A 373 11.27 7.22 15.44
CA LEU A 373 10.51 8.45 15.72
C LEU A 373 10.92 9.17 17.02
N GLY A 374 11.42 8.43 18.02
CA GLY A 374 11.72 8.95 19.34
C GLY A 374 12.53 7.97 20.19
N ALA A 375 12.56 8.22 21.50
CA ALA A 375 13.18 7.29 22.44
C ALA A 375 12.16 6.18 22.80
N PRO A 376 12.54 4.89 22.78
CA PRO A 376 11.62 3.84 23.14
C PRO A 376 11.20 3.97 24.61
N THR A 377 9.89 4.03 24.86
CA THR A 377 9.31 3.95 26.19
C THR A 377 9.05 2.50 26.58
N SER A 378 9.44 2.12 27.80
CA SER A 378 9.11 0.81 28.37
C SER A 378 7.72 0.85 29.02
N ASN A 379 6.98 -0.27 28.95
CA ASN A 379 5.70 -0.50 29.64
C ASN A 379 4.50 0.38 29.17
N ILE A 380 4.39 0.65 27.88
CA ILE A 380 3.22 1.33 27.27
C ILE A 380 1.98 0.46 27.43
N GLU A 381 0.79 0.99 27.68
CA GLU A 381 -0.44 0.17 27.60
C GLU A 381 -1.08 0.19 26.19
N GLU A 382 -1.84 -0.86 25.84
CA GLU A 382 -2.60 -0.91 24.57
C GLU A 382 -3.48 0.35 24.38
N ILE A 383 -4.07 0.84 25.47
CA ILE A 383 -4.90 2.04 25.45
C ILE A 383 -4.08 3.29 25.09
N GLU A 384 -2.87 3.42 25.63
CA GLU A 384 -1.97 4.54 25.35
C GLU A 384 -1.52 4.51 23.89
N LEU A 385 -1.20 3.34 23.34
CA LEU A 385 -0.87 3.18 21.93
C LEU A 385 -2.05 3.58 21.04
N HIS A 386 -3.25 3.11 21.36
CA HIS A 386 -4.46 3.46 20.61
C HIS A 386 -4.78 4.97 20.69
N GLN A 387 -4.57 5.60 21.85
CA GLN A 387 -4.71 7.04 22.01
C GLN A 387 -3.66 7.82 21.20
N ALA A 388 -2.40 7.38 21.21
CA ALA A 388 -1.32 7.99 20.45
C ALA A 388 -1.58 7.93 18.93
N LEU A 389 -2.04 6.77 18.43
CA LEU A 389 -2.46 6.60 17.03
C LEU A 389 -3.60 7.55 16.67
N GLY A 390 -4.67 7.57 17.47
CA GLY A 390 -5.82 8.45 17.25
C GLY A 390 -5.45 9.93 17.25
N ALA A 391 -4.64 10.37 18.24
CA ALA A 391 -4.15 11.73 18.35
C ALA A 391 -3.28 12.11 17.14
N CYS A 392 -2.40 11.21 16.68
CA CYS A 392 -1.55 11.44 15.52
C CYS A 392 -2.37 11.64 14.25
N PHE A 393 -3.34 10.78 13.96
CA PHE A 393 -4.21 10.95 12.77
C PHE A 393 -5.06 12.22 12.85
N HIS A 394 -5.60 12.53 14.03
CA HIS A 394 -6.31 13.78 14.26
C HIS A 394 -5.43 15.00 13.94
N ALA A 395 -4.21 15.04 14.50
CA ALA A 395 -3.27 16.14 14.29
C ALA A 395 -2.74 16.21 12.85
N LEU A 396 -2.63 15.08 12.14
CA LEU A 396 -2.33 15.09 10.70
C LEU A 396 -3.44 15.80 9.92
N GLY A 397 -4.71 15.52 10.25
CA GLY A 397 -5.86 16.19 9.66
C GLY A 397 -5.86 17.72 9.84
N THR A 398 -5.39 18.23 10.98
CA THR A 398 -5.35 19.69 11.21
C THR A 398 -4.33 20.42 10.34
N ILE A 399 -3.34 19.70 9.80
CA ILE A 399 -2.34 20.25 8.89
C ILE A 399 -2.86 20.26 7.44
N VAL A 400 -3.38 19.12 6.98
CA VAL A 400 -3.97 18.95 5.64
C VAL A 400 -5.03 17.85 5.69
N PRO A 401 -6.10 17.90 4.88
CA PRO A 401 -7.04 16.79 4.78
C PRO A 401 -6.38 15.52 4.28
N HIS A 402 -6.77 14.37 4.83
CA HIS A 402 -6.22 13.06 4.45
C HIS A 402 -7.31 12.09 4.00
N LEU A 403 -6.99 11.33 2.93
CA LEU A 403 -7.69 10.12 2.54
C LEU A 403 -6.79 8.91 2.84
N LEU A 404 -7.21 8.10 3.80
CA LEU A 404 -6.52 6.87 4.20
C LEU A 404 -7.20 5.69 3.51
N VAL A 405 -6.48 4.95 2.68
CA VAL A 405 -7.02 3.78 1.97
C VAL A 405 -6.52 2.51 2.64
N PHE A 406 -7.44 1.70 3.15
CA PHE A 406 -7.15 0.37 3.68
C PHE A 406 -7.57 -0.66 2.62
N GLU A 407 -6.60 -1.21 1.89
CA GLU A 407 -6.89 -2.23 0.89
C GLU A 407 -7.01 -3.61 1.54
N ASP A 408 -7.96 -4.41 1.04
CA ASP A 408 -8.18 -5.81 1.43
C ASP A 408 -8.47 -6.02 2.92
N CYS A 409 -9.37 -5.24 3.51
CA CYS A 409 -9.72 -5.31 4.94
C CYS A 409 -10.20 -6.70 5.44
N HIS A 410 -10.52 -7.65 4.56
CA HIS A 410 -10.77 -9.05 4.94
C HIS A 410 -9.52 -9.74 5.52
N GLN A 411 -8.33 -9.25 5.19
CA GLN A 411 -7.03 -9.70 5.72
C GLN A 411 -6.54 -8.87 6.90
N MET A 412 -7.36 -7.96 7.43
CA MET A 412 -6.96 -7.13 8.56
C MET A 412 -6.70 -8.00 9.80
N ASP A 413 -5.57 -7.72 10.44
CA ASP A 413 -5.17 -8.32 11.70
C ASP A 413 -6.09 -7.87 12.84
N ALA A 414 -6.15 -8.67 13.91
CA ALA A 414 -7.04 -8.42 15.03
C ALA A 414 -6.67 -7.14 15.79
N ALA A 415 -5.38 -6.80 15.87
CA ALA A 415 -4.91 -5.59 16.55
C ALA A 415 -5.38 -4.31 15.82
N THR A 416 -5.30 -4.27 14.48
CA THR A 416 -5.86 -3.18 13.67
C THR A 416 -7.39 -3.13 13.77
N LEU A 417 -8.07 -4.28 13.78
CA LEU A 417 -9.52 -4.33 13.92
C LEU A 417 -9.97 -3.73 15.27
N ALA A 418 -9.27 -4.07 16.37
CA ALA A 418 -9.61 -3.61 17.72
C ALA A 418 -9.57 -2.08 17.88
N ILE A 419 -8.73 -1.37 17.12
CA ILE A 419 -8.65 0.10 17.19
C ILE A 419 -9.68 0.80 16.28
N LEU A 420 -10.25 0.13 15.27
CA LEU A 420 -11.17 0.75 14.30
C LEU A 420 -12.34 1.53 14.92
N PRO A 421 -13.08 1.00 15.93
CA PRO A 421 -14.16 1.76 16.58
C PRO A 421 -13.70 3.09 17.18
N ARG A 422 -12.51 3.09 17.80
CA ARG A 422 -11.92 4.29 18.41
C ARG A 422 -11.48 5.29 17.35
N LEU A 423 -10.84 4.83 16.28
CA LEU A 423 -10.44 5.68 15.14
C LEU A 423 -11.67 6.28 14.45
N ALA A 424 -12.68 5.47 14.13
CA ALA A 424 -13.89 5.95 13.45
C ALA A 424 -14.60 7.03 14.27
N LYS A 425 -14.72 6.83 15.59
CA LYS A 425 -15.31 7.82 16.50
C LYS A 425 -14.46 9.08 16.63
N GLY A 426 -13.14 8.94 16.76
CA GLY A 426 -12.20 10.06 16.92
C GLY A 426 -12.04 10.91 15.66
N LEU A 427 -12.18 10.30 14.48
CA LEU A 427 -11.95 10.95 13.18
C LEU A 427 -13.22 11.53 12.54
N ALA A 428 -14.42 11.16 13.02
CA ALA A 428 -15.69 11.64 12.44
C ALA A 428 -15.80 13.18 12.35
N GLY A 429 -15.22 13.90 13.33
CA GLY A 429 -15.17 15.37 13.36
C GLY A 429 -13.84 15.96 12.90
N THR A 430 -13.11 15.27 12.04
CA THR A 430 -11.79 15.68 11.56
C THR A 430 -11.74 15.61 10.03
N PRO A 431 -10.85 16.34 9.34
CA PRO A 431 -10.71 16.26 7.88
C PRO A 431 -9.95 14.98 7.43
N VAL A 432 -10.25 13.84 8.05
CA VAL A 432 -9.66 12.53 7.74
C VAL A 432 -10.76 11.56 7.35
N LEU A 433 -10.66 11.01 6.13
CA LEU A 433 -11.55 9.97 5.63
C LEU A 433 -10.80 8.65 5.50
N ILE A 434 -11.34 7.57 6.05
CA ILE A 434 -10.84 6.22 5.82
C ILE A 434 -11.74 5.52 4.79
N ILE A 435 -11.15 4.96 3.73
CA ILE A 435 -11.82 4.07 2.78
C ILE A 435 -11.24 2.66 2.93
N GLY A 436 -12.06 1.71 3.35
CA GLY A 436 -11.71 0.29 3.37
C GLY A 436 -12.26 -0.45 2.15
N THR A 437 -11.46 -1.28 1.48
CA THR A 437 -11.94 -2.19 0.43
C THR A 437 -12.02 -3.61 0.98
N ALA A 438 -13.13 -4.31 0.73
CA ALA A 438 -13.32 -5.64 1.30
C ALA A 438 -14.18 -6.57 0.45
N ARG A 439 -14.02 -7.87 0.68
CA ARG A 439 -14.79 -8.92 0.02
C ARG A 439 -15.98 -9.28 0.90
N SER A 440 -17.18 -9.10 0.36
CA SER A 440 -18.42 -9.24 1.14
C SER A 440 -18.70 -10.65 1.65
N GLY A 441 -18.20 -11.70 0.98
CA GLY A 441 -18.28 -13.08 1.48
C GLY A 441 -17.31 -13.32 2.64
N GLU A 442 -16.02 -13.11 2.40
CA GLU A 442 -14.95 -13.38 3.38
C GLU A 442 -15.04 -12.51 4.64
N LEU A 443 -15.57 -11.28 4.54
CA LEU A 443 -15.88 -10.46 5.73
C LEU A 443 -16.96 -11.09 6.62
N ARG A 444 -17.94 -11.78 6.02
CA ARG A 444 -19.06 -12.40 6.76
C ARG A 444 -18.70 -13.74 7.36
N ASP A 445 -17.66 -14.39 6.83
CA ASP A 445 -17.13 -15.65 7.36
C ASP A 445 -16.28 -15.42 8.62
N ARG A 446 -15.94 -14.16 8.94
CA ARG A 446 -15.21 -13.73 10.14
C ARG A 446 -16.14 -13.02 11.11
N ASP A 447 -16.58 -13.76 12.14
CA ASP A 447 -17.49 -13.25 13.18
C ASP A 447 -16.92 -12.00 13.88
N ASP A 448 -15.63 -11.99 14.18
CA ASP A 448 -14.93 -10.89 14.87
C ASP A 448 -14.94 -9.58 14.07
N VAL A 449 -14.68 -9.64 12.75
CA VAL A 449 -14.75 -8.47 11.87
C VAL A 449 -16.19 -8.00 11.72
N TRP A 450 -17.12 -8.94 11.55
CA TRP A 450 -18.52 -8.62 11.32
C TRP A 450 -19.16 -7.93 12.53
N GLU A 451 -18.82 -8.35 13.75
CA GLU A 451 -19.27 -7.69 14.99
C GLU A 451 -18.82 -6.21 15.06
N ILE A 452 -17.55 -5.93 14.74
CA ILE A 452 -17.01 -4.55 14.73
C ILE A 452 -17.70 -3.70 13.66
N ILE A 453 -17.92 -4.25 12.47
CA ILE A 453 -18.65 -3.55 11.39
C ILE A 453 -20.09 -3.24 11.83
N LEU A 454 -20.77 -4.16 12.53
CA LEU A 454 -22.11 -3.93 13.07
C LEU A 454 -22.11 -2.89 14.17
N GLU A 455 -21.11 -2.86 15.05
CA GLU A 455 -20.94 -1.84 16.07
C GLU A 455 -20.80 -0.44 15.43
N LEU A 456 -19.91 -0.32 14.46
CA LEU A 456 -19.68 0.93 13.71
C LEU A 456 -20.96 1.41 13.00
N ASP A 457 -21.72 0.48 12.41
CA ASP A 457 -22.96 0.77 11.68
C ASP A 457 -24.07 1.25 12.62
N ARG A 458 -24.26 0.58 13.77
CA ARG A 458 -25.21 1.03 14.81
C ARG A 458 -24.85 2.41 15.36
N GLY A 459 -23.55 2.72 15.43
CA GLY A 459 -23.05 4.03 15.84
C GLY A 459 -23.16 5.12 14.77
N GLY A 460 -23.52 4.78 13.52
CA GLY A 460 -23.53 5.71 12.39
C GLY A 460 -22.14 6.22 11.99
N LEU A 461 -21.08 5.48 12.34
CA LEU A 461 -19.67 5.87 12.15
C LEU A 461 -19.08 5.34 10.84
N ILE A 462 -19.84 4.54 10.09
CA ILE A 462 -19.42 3.88 8.85
C ILE A 462 -20.46 4.09 7.74
N GLY A 463 -20.00 4.46 6.54
CA GLY A 463 -20.77 4.36 5.31
C GLY A 463 -20.47 3.06 4.59
N LYS A 464 -21.47 2.45 3.93
CA LYS A 464 -21.29 1.21 3.16
C LYS A 464 -21.64 1.44 1.69
N ILE A 465 -20.75 1.05 0.79
CA ILE A 465 -20.96 1.06 -0.66
C ILE A 465 -20.80 -0.37 -1.17
N ALA A 466 -21.92 -1.01 -1.50
CA ALA A 466 -21.91 -2.33 -2.12
C ALA A 466 -21.79 -2.20 -3.65
N LEU A 467 -20.80 -2.86 -4.23
CA LEU A 467 -20.62 -2.96 -5.68
C LEU A 467 -21.32 -4.21 -6.21
N ALA A 468 -22.44 -3.99 -6.90
CA ALA A 468 -23.12 -5.02 -7.66
C ALA A 468 -22.36 -5.35 -8.96
N PRO A 469 -22.58 -6.53 -9.57
CA PRO A 469 -22.13 -6.79 -10.94
C PRO A 469 -22.62 -5.73 -11.93
N LEU A 470 -21.87 -5.52 -13.01
CA LEU A 470 -22.27 -4.61 -14.08
C LEU A 470 -23.57 -5.10 -14.70
N SER A 471 -24.43 -4.16 -15.08
CA SER A 471 -25.59 -4.49 -15.93
C SER A 471 -25.11 -4.97 -17.30
N PHE A 472 -26.02 -5.58 -18.06
CA PHE A 472 -25.77 -5.92 -19.46
C PHE A 472 -25.32 -4.69 -20.26
N GLU A 473 -25.99 -3.54 -20.11
CA GLU A 473 -25.64 -2.28 -20.78
C GLU A 473 -24.20 -1.83 -20.48
N ASN A 474 -23.79 -1.89 -19.21
CA ASN A 474 -22.44 -1.55 -18.80
C ASN A 474 -21.40 -2.59 -19.26
N THR A 475 -21.78 -3.86 -19.33
CA THR A 475 -20.93 -4.94 -19.86
C THR A 475 -20.72 -4.78 -21.37
N SER A 476 -21.78 -4.42 -22.11
CA SER A 476 -21.72 -4.08 -23.53
C SER A 476 -20.88 -2.81 -23.78
N THR A 477 -21.02 -1.80 -22.93
CA THR A 477 -20.16 -0.61 -22.99
C THR A 477 -18.68 -0.98 -22.76
N LEU A 478 -18.40 -1.90 -21.83
CA LEU A 478 -17.05 -2.39 -21.57
C LEU A 478 -16.49 -3.18 -22.77
N THR A 479 -17.28 -4.08 -23.39
CA THR A 479 -16.84 -4.82 -24.58
C THR A 479 -16.59 -3.89 -25.77
N GLN A 480 -17.45 -2.89 -25.98
CA GLN A 480 -17.29 -1.82 -26.99
C GLN A 480 -16.00 -1.02 -26.80
N GLN A 481 -15.68 -0.62 -25.56
CA GLN A 481 -14.45 0.11 -25.28
C GLN A 481 -13.19 -0.75 -25.53
N LEU A 482 -13.26 -2.06 -25.28
CA LEU A 482 -12.13 -2.97 -25.47
C LEU A 482 -11.93 -3.37 -26.94
N LEU A 483 -13.01 -3.50 -27.72
CA LEU A 483 -13.01 -4.08 -29.06
C LEU A 483 -13.32 -3.08 -30.19
N GLY A 484 -13.82 -1.88 -29.87
CA GLY A 484 -14.34 -0.91 -30.84
C GLY A 484 -15.82 -1.13 -31.17
N ASP A 485 -16.44 -0.15 -31.86
CA ASP A 485 -17.86 -0.19 -32.27
C ASP A 485 -18.03 -1.02 -33.56
N LEU A 486 -18.75 -2.14 -33.48
CA LEU A 486 -18.78 -3.18 -34.53
C LEU A 486 -20.12 -3.91 -34.63
N ALA A 487 -20.47 -4.32 -35.86
CA ALA A 487 -21.65 -5.13 -36.13
C ALA A 487 -21.53 -6.53 -35.51
N GLY A 488 -22.56 -6.99 -34.78
CA GLY A 488 -22.61 -8.30 -34.12
C GLY A 488 -22.06 -8.31 -32.68
N LEU A 489 -21.65 -7.16 -32.16
CA LEU A 489 -21.11 -7.04 -30.80
C LEU A 489 -22.17 -7.23 -29.71
N ASP A 490 -23.45 -7.00 -29.99
CA ASP A 490 -24.54 -7.21 -29.03
C ASP A 490 -24.71 -8.68 -28.65
N ASP A 491 -24.74 -9.60 -29.64
CA ASP A 491 -24.83 -11.05 -29.41
C ASP A 491 -23.60 -11.57 -28.65
N PHE A 492 -22.42 -11.05 -28.97
CA PHE A 492 -21.18 -11.35 -28.26
C PHE A 492 -21.23 -10.84 -26.81
N SER A 493 -21.65 -9.59 -26.61
CA SER A 493 -21.78 -8.98 -25.29
C SER A 493 -22.80 -9.71 -24.43
N GLN A 494 -23.87 -10.23 -25.02
CA GLN A 494 -24.85 -11.08 -24.35
C GLN A 494 -24.23 -12.41 -23.93
N ALA A 495 -23.52 -13.09 -24.83
CA ALA A 495 -22.85 -14.35 -24.52
C ALA A 495 -21.75 -14.22 -23.45
N VAL A 496 -21.07 -13.06 -23.40
CA VAL A 496 -20.10 -12.72 -22.35
C VAL A 496 -20.82 -12.38 -21.05
N PHE A 497 -21.89 -11.59 -21.09
CA PHE A 497 -22.69 -11.25 -19.92
C PHE A 497 -23.29 -12.50 -19.26
N ASP A 498 -23.88 -13.42 -20.03
CA ASP A 498 -24.51 -14.65 -19.53
C ASP A 498 -23.51 -15.55 -18.79
N ARG A 499 -22.21 -15.47 -19.10
CA ARG A 499 -21.17 -16.29 -18.45
C ARG A 499 -20.43 -15.58 -17.34
N THR A 500 -20.21 -14.28 -17.49
CA THR A 500 -19.53 -13.45 -16.48
C THR A 500 -20.47 -12.98 -15.39
N GLN A 501 -21.79 -13.03 -15.65
CA GLN A 501 -22.85 -12.44 -14.84
C GLN A 501 -22.53 -10.98 -14.48
N GLY A 502 -21.90 -10.24 -15.40
CA GLY A 502 -21.53 -8.84 -15.24
C GLY A 502 -20.28 -8.56 -14.39
N ASN A 503 -19.47 -9.55 -14.05
CA ASN A 503 -18.20 -9.30 -13.35
C ASN A 503 -17.15 -8.70 -14.32
N PRO A 504 -16.69 -7.43 -14.13
CA PRO A 504 -15.77 -6.76 -15.04
C PRO A 504 -14.48 -7.53 -15.29
N LEU A 505 -13.91 -8.15 -14.25
CA LEU A 505 -12.69 -8.94 -14.36
C LEU A 505 -12.89 -10.11 -15.32
N PHE A 506 -14.00 -10.83 -15.18
CA PHE A 506 -14.27 -12.01 -15.99
C PHE A 506 -14.57 -11.63 -17.45
N THR A 507 -15.25 -10.50 -17.67
CA THR A 507 -15.47 -9.92 -19.01
C THR A 507 -14.13 -9.65 -19.70
N ILE A 508 -13.21 -8.98 -19.02
CA ILE A 508 -11.88 -8.66 -19.54
C ILE A 508 -11.10 -9.94 -19.86
N GLU A 509 -11.16 -10.94 -18.96
CA GLU A 509 -10.36 -12.16 -19.08
C GLU A 509 -10.85 -13.08 -20.21
N ILE A 510 -12.17 -13.23 -20.40
CA ILE A 510 -12.73 -13.99 -21.52
C ILE A 510 -12.36 -13.33 -22.86
N ILE A 511 -12.44 -12.00 -22.95
CA ILE A 511 -12.06 -11.28 -24.17
C ILE A 511 -10.57 -11.50 -24.45
N ARG A 512 -9.72 -11.43 -23.42
CA ARG A 512 -8.28 -11.68 -23.54
C ARG A 512 -7.99 -13.12 -24.02
N GLU A 513 -8.66 -14.13 -23.48
CA GLU A 513 -8.49 -15.53 -23.90
C GLU A 513 -8.87 -15.73 -25.38
N LEU A 514 -9.98 -15.12 -25.83
CA LEU A 514 -10.43 -15.24 -27.21
C LEU A 514 -9.49 -14.56 -28.20
N LEU A 515 -8.85 -13.45 -27.79
CA LEU A 515 -7.79 -12.79 -28.55
C LEU A 515 -6.52 -13.67 -28.62
N GLU A 516 -6.05 -14.20 -27.49
CA GLU A 516 -4.85 -15.04 -27.41
C GLU A 516 -5.00 -16.34 -28.21
N THR A 517 -6.19 -16.94 -28.24
CA THR A 517 -6.48 -18.17 -29.00
C THR A 517 -6.68 -17.94 -30.50
N GLY A 518 -6.67 -16.68 -30.96
CA GLY A 518 -7.01 -16.34 -32.34
C GLY A 518 -8.46 -16.67 -32.71
N ARG A 519 -9.33 -16.86 -31.72
CA ARG A 519 -10.78 -17.07 -31.93
C ARG A 519 -11.51 -15.75 -32.15
N LEU A 520 -10.90 -14.64 -31.74
CA LEU A 520 -11.28 -13.28 -32.09
C LEU A 520 -10.12 -12.68 -32.93
N THR A 521 -10.32 -12.48 -34.23
CA THR A 521 -9.27 -11.94 -35.14
C THR A 521 -9.73 -10.68 -35.85
N PRO A 522 -8.84 -9.69 -36.08
CA PRO A 522 -9.22 -8.48 -36.80
C PRO A 522 -9.55 -8.82 -38.27
N ALA A 523 -10.71 -8.35 -38.74
CA ALA A 523 -11.19 -8.53 -40.10
C ALA A 523 -10.49 -7.56 -41.06
N PRO A 524 -10.18 -7.96 -42.31
CA PRO A 524 -9.44 -7.14 -43.28
C PRO A 524 -10.11 -5.81 -43.69
N GLN A 525 -11.41 -5.62 -43.41
CA GLN A 525 -12.20 -4.45 -43.82
C GLN A 525 -12.56 -3.52 -42.64
N GLY A 526 -11.92 -3.72 -41.48
CA GLY A 526 -12.31 -3.11 -40.21
C GLY A 526 -13.32 -3.99 -39.47
N GLY A 527 -12.99 -4.34 -38.22
CA GLY A 527 -13.83 -5.14 -37.32
C GLY A 527 -13.21 -6.43 -36.81
N TRP A 528 -14.00 -7.26 -36.11
CA TRP A 528 -13.59 -8.57 -35.59
C TRP A 528 -14.32 -9.68 -36.31
N THR A 529 -13.61 -10.75 -36.63
CA THR A 529 -14.14 -12.00 -37.16
C THR A 529 -14.49 -12.91 -35.99
N PHE A 530 -15.78 -13.18 -35.82
CA PHE A 530 -16.30 -14.08 -34.78
C PHE A 530 -16.37 -15.53 -35.29
N PRO A 531 -16.26 -16.55 -34.41
CA PRO A 531 -16.50 -17.95 -34.77
C PRO A 531 -17.93 -18.14 -35.31
N ARG A 532 -18.07 -18.90 -36.41
CA ARG A 532 -19.36 -19.14 -37.10
C ARG A 532 -20.23 -20.25 -36.47
N GLU A 533 -19.83 -20.86 -35.36
CA GLU A 533 -20.56 -21.99 -34.73
C GLU A 533 -21.62 -21.52 -33.72
N GLU A 534 -22.75 -22.23 -33.64
CA GLU A 534 -23.94 -21.95 -32.80
C GLU A 534 -23.68 -21.87 -31.29
N SER A 535 -22.46 -22.20 -30.82
CA SER A 535 -22.07 -22.06 -29.42
C SER A 535 -20.70 -21.39 -29.30
N TRP A 536 -20.67 -20.21 -28.69
CA TRP A 536 -19.42 -19.55 -28.28
C TRP A 536 -18.61 -20.49 -27.38
N PRO A 537 -17.32 -20.75 -27.67
CA PRO A 537 -16.51 -21.67 -26.87
C PRO A 537 -15.94 -20.94 -25.66
N ILE A 538 -16.82 -20.31 -24.88
CA ILE A 538 -16.50 -19.61 -23.64
C ILE A 538 -16.77 -20.60 -22.50
N PRO A 539 -15.76 -20.89 -21.65
CA PRO A 539 -15.89 -21.86 -20.57
C PRO A 539 -17.02 -21.53 -19.58
N SER A 540 -17.56 -22.56 -18.92
CA SER A 540 -18.67 -22.43 -17.96
C SER A 540 -18.25 -21.85 -16.61
N ALA A 541 -16.98 -21.97 -16.21
CA ALA A 541 -16.44 -21.40 -14.99
C ALA A 541 -15.10 -20.68 -15.24
N ILE A 542 -14.81 -19.63 -14.46
CA ILE A 542 -13.56 -18.86 -14.56
C ILE A 542 -12.35 -19.70 -14.14
N GLN A 543 -12.53 -20.64 -13.22
CA GLN A 543 -11.50 -21.62 -12.89
C GLN A 543 -11.10 -22.43 -14.12
N ASP A 544 -12.05 -22.73 -15.03
CA ASP A 544 -11.75 -23.44 -16.29
C ASP A 544 -10.98 -22.54 -17.28
N VAL A 545 -11.30 -21.23 -17.34
CA VAL A 545 -10.55 -20.25 -18.14
C VAL A 545 -9.11 -20.14 -17.62
N ILE A 546 -8.93 -19.92 -16.32
CA ILE A 546 -7.61 -19.80 -15.70
C ILE A 546 -6.86 -21.12 -15.85
N ALA A 547 -7.48 -22.27 -15.55
CA ALA A 547 -6.88 -23.59 -15.72
C ALA A 547 -6.49 -23.86 -17.18
N ALA A 548 -7.29 -23.45 -18.16
CA ALA A 548 -6.95 -23.56 -19.58
C ALA A 548 -5.74 -22.69 -19.96
N ARG A 549 -5.61 -21.47 -19.39
CA ARG A 549 -4.42 -20.62 -19.56
C ARG A 549 -3.18 -21.26 -18.91
N LEU A 550 -3.34 -21.80 -17.69
CA LEU A 550 -2.27 -22.49 -16.96
C LEU A 550 -1.81 -23.78 -17.67
N ALA A 551 -2.72 -24.52 -18.31
CA ALA A 551 -2.41 -25.74 -19.05
C ALA A 551 -1.53 -25.49 -20.28
N ARG A 552 -1.47 -24.26 -20.79
CA ARG A 552 -0.63 -23.84 -21.92
C ARG A 552 0.73 -23.30 -21.50
N LEU A 553 1.02 -23.24 -20.21
CA LEU A 553 2.33 -22.84 -19.72
C LEU A 553 3.32 -24.00 -19.90
N HIS A 554 4.54 -23.66 -20.31
CA HIS A 554 5.62 -24.63 -20.26
C HIS A 554 5.91 -25.04 -18.81
N PRO A 555 6.44 -26.26 -18.56
CA PRO A 555 6.71 -26.74 -17.20
C PRO A 555 7.55 -25.77 -16.36
N HIS A 556 8.49 -25.06 -17.00
CA HIS A 556 9.32 -24.05 -16.34
C HIS A 556 8.52 -22.80 -15.91
N GLU A 557 7.66 -22.27 -16.79
CA GLU A 557 6.78 -21.13 -16.48
C GLU A 557 5.77 -21.47 -15.39
N ARG A 558 5.18 -22.67 -15.47
CA ARG A 558 4.25 -23.18 -14.46
C ARG A 558 4.93 -23.30 -13.10
N ASN A 559 6.13 -23.90 -13.04
CA ASN A 559 6.88 -24.01 -11.79
C ASN A 559 7.19 -22.63 -11.19
N VAL A 560 7.57 -21.65 -12.01
CA VAL A 560 7.84 -20.28 -11.58
C VAL A 560 6.58 -19.60 -11.04
N LEU A 561 5.44 -19.78 -11.71
CA LEU A 561 4.15 -19.24 -11.27
C LEU A 561 3.66 -19.90 -9.96
N GLU A 562 3.83 -21.22 -9.81
CA GLU A 562 3.51 -21.96 -8.58
C GLU A 562 4.35 -21.48 -7.39
N VAL A 563 5.64 -21.23 -7.60
CA VAL A 563 6.50 -20.64 -6.55
C VAL A 563 5.97 -19.26 -6.16
N GLY A 564 5.62 -18.41 -7.13
CA GLY A 564 5.00 -17.11 -6.86
C GLY A 564 3.72 -17.25 -6.04
N ALA A 565 2.88 -18.24 -6.36
CA ALA A 565 1.61 -18.46 -5.68
C ALA A 565 1.81 -18.87 -4.21
N VAL A 566 2.89 -19.62 -3.91
CA VAL A 566 3.30 -19.98 -2.55
C VAL A 566 3.83 -18.78 -1.76
N LEU A 567 4.58 -17.88 -2.40
CA LEU A 567 5.12 -16.67 -1.79
C LEU A 567 4.03 -15.61 -1.51
N GLY A 568 2.88 -15.71 -2.17
CA GLY A 568 1.72 -14.88 -1.92
C GLY A 568 1.39 -13.92 -3.05
N ARG A 569 0.64 -12.86 -2.74
CA ARG A 569 0.11 -11.93 -3.77
C ARG A 569 1.17 -11.00 -4.33
N ARG A 570 2.13 -10.57 -3.51
CA ARG A 570 3.25 -9.70 -3.86
C ARG A 570 4.54 -10.35 -3.39
N PHE A 571 5.54 -10.43 -4.24
CA PHE A 571 6.83 -11.05 -3.92
C PHE A 571 7.95 -10.38 -4.70
N ASP A 572 9.10 -10.18 -4.06
CA ASP A 572 10.28 -9.63 -4.73
C ASP A 572 11.00 -10.71 -5.56
N PHE A 573 11.91 -10.25 -6.43
CA PHE A 573 12.67 -11.14 -7.31
C PHE A 573 13.64 -12.08 -6.56
N GLU A 574 14.25 -11.62 -5.46
CA GLU A 574 15.29 -12.37 -4.75
C GLU A 574 14.68 -13.55 -3.99
N LEU A 575 13.58 -13.29 -3.29
CA LEU A 575 12.72 -14.26 -2.64
C LEU A 575 12.19 -15.28 -3.65
N TRP A 576 11.74 -14.80 -4.81
CA TRP A 576 11.24 -15.67 -5.88
C TRP A 576 12.31 -16.61 -6.43
N ASN A 577 13.50 -16.07 -6.74
CA ASN A 577 14.61 -16.83 -7.30
C ASN A 577 15.14 -17.88 -6.35
N ASN A 578 15.37 -17.50 -5.09
CA ASN A 578 15.92 -18.40 -4.10
C ASN A 578 14.91 -19.52 -3.73
N THR A 579 13.61 -19.21 -3.71
CA THR A 579 12.56 -20.23 -3.47
C THR A 579 12.39 -21.17 -4.66
N ALA A 580 12.44 -20.64 -5.89
CA ALA A 580 12.31 -21.43 -7.11
C ALA A 580 13.47 -22.45 -7.27
N GLY A 581 14.65 -22.12 -6.72
CA GLY A 581 15.82 -23.00 -6.75
C GLY A 581 16.33 -23.24 -8.17
N MET A 582 16.17 -22.26 -9.05
CA MET A 582 16.61 -22.30 -10.44
C MET A 582 17.65 -21.22 -10.73
N GLY A 583 18.30 -21.30 -11.90
CA GLY A 583 19.21 -20.26 -12.35
C GLY A 583 18.46 -18.95 -12.61
N GLU A 584 19.08 -17.82 -12.26
CA GLU A 584 18.50 -16.48 -12.42
C GLU A 584 18.02 -16.22 -13.85
N GLU A 585 18.78 -16.62 -14.86
CA GLU A 585 18.40 -16.48 -16.27
C GLU A 585 17.13 -17.28 -16.64
N SER A 586 16.97 -18.47 -16.06
CA SER A 586 15.78 -19.30 -16.29
C SER A 586 14.53 -18.68 -15.66
N LEU A 587 14.67 -18.10 -14.47
CA LEU A 587 13.58 -17.36 -13.82
C LEU A 587 13.23 -16.10 -14.61
N LEU A 588 14.21 -15.36 -15.11
CA LEU A 588 13.99 -14.17 -15.92
C LEU A 588 13.25 -14.50 -17.22
N ALA A 589 13.62 -15.59 -17.90
CA ALA A 589 12.92 -16.05 -19.09
C ALA A 589 11.46 -16.43 -18.81
N ALA A 590 11.22 -17.24 -17.77
CA ALA A 590 9.88 -17.64 -17.38
C ALA A 590 9.04 -16.45 -16.91
N SER A 591 9.59 -15.57 -16.07
CA SER A 591 8.88 -14.38 -15.57
C SER A 591 8.52 -13.40 -16.68
N ASN A 592 9.37 -13.24 -17.70
CA ASN A 592 9.04 -12.43 -18.87
C ASN A 592 7.84 -12.98 -19.63
N GLU A 593 7.75 -14.30 -19.79
CA GLU A 593 6.60 -14.92 -20.44
C GLU A 593 5.33 -14.76 -19.59
N LEU A 594 5.43 -14.90 -18.26
CA LEU A 594 4.30 -14.68 -17.35
C LEU A 594 3.82 -13.22 -17.34
N LEU A 595 4.74 -12.25 -17.44
CA LEU A 595 4.44 -10.82 -17.61
C LEU A 595 3.77 -10.54 -18.96
N HIS A 596 4.31 -11.13 -20.03
CA HIS A 596 3.73 -11.01 -21.38
C HIS A 596 2.30 -11.55 -21.43
N ARG A 597 2.05 -12.68 -20.76
CA ARG A 597 0.71 -13.28 -20.59
C ARG A 597 -0.13 -12.57 -19.54
N GLN A 598 0.37 -11.53 -18.86
CA GLN A 598 -0.34 -10.78 -17.81
C GLN A 598 -0.90 -11.70 -16.70
N LEU A 599 -0.23 -12.82 -16.41
CA LEU A 599 -0.53 -13.66 -15.25
C LEU A 599 0.05 -13.05 -13.96
N ILE A 600 1.16 -12.34 -14.13
CA ILE A 600 1.78 -11.48 -13.14
C ILE A 600 1.96 -10.09 -13.73
N LEU A 601 2.05 -9.10 -12.86
CA LEU A 601 2.34 -7.71 -13.18
C LEU A 601 3.57 -7.26 -12.40
N GLU A 602 4.31 -6.32 -12.96
CA GLU A 602 5.35 -5.62 -12.23
C GLU A 602 4.72 -4.53 -11.36
N ASP A 603 5.16 -4.48 -10.10
CA ASP A 603 4.89 -3.42 -9.14
C ASP A 603 6.18 -2.63 -8.90
N VAL A 604 6.13 -1.50 -8.18
CA VAL A 604 7.24 -0.54 -8.03
C VAL A 604 8.58 -1.22 -7.68
N ASP A 605 8.55 -2.32 -6.91
CA ASP A 605 9.73 -3.08 -6.48
C ASP A 605 9.54 -4.60 -6.33
N ALA A 606 8.42 -5.11 -6.84
CA ALA A 606 8.01 -6.50 -6.66
C ALA A 606 7.22 -6.98 -7.88
N TYR A 607 6.89 -8.27 -7.88
CA TYR A 607 5.87 -8.82 -8.76
C TYR A 607 4.61 -9.01 -7.95
N ARG A 608 3.46 -8.90 -8.62
CA ARG A 608 2.19 -9.32 -8.07
C ARG A 608 1.44 -10.15 -9.07
N PHE A 609 0.52 -11.01 -8.61
CA PHE A 609 -0.43 -11.60 -9.53
C PHE A 609 -1.30 -10.51 -10.14
N SER A 610 -1.68 -10.68 -11.41
CA SER A 610 -2.61 -9.73 -12.03
C SER A 610 -3.92 -9.66 -11.25
N HIS A 611 -4.38 -10.81 -10.73
CA HIS A 611 -5.53 -10.91 -9.85
C HIS A 611 -5.38 -12.02 -8.81
N ASP A 612 -5.94 -11.79 -7.62
CA ASP A 612 -5.91 -12.76 -6.51
C ASP A 612 -6.53 -14.12 -6.85
N LEU A 613 -7.55 -14.15 -7.70
CA LEU A 613 -8.17 -15.41 -8.13
C LEU A 613 -7.20 -16.27 -8.94
N VAL A 614 -6.29 -15.66 -9.72
CA VAL A 614 -5.25 -16.39 -10.46
C VAL A 614 -4.29 -17.04 -9.47
N GLN A 615 -3.83 -16.30 -8.46
CA GLN A 615 -2.97 -16.85 -7.41
C GLN A 615 -3.63 -18.02 -6.68
N GLN A 616 -4.90 -17.85 -6.27
CA GLN A 616 -5.65 -18.89 -5.58
C GLN A 616 -5.81 -20.16 -6.43
N VAL A 617 -6.24 -20.01 -7.68
CA VAL A 617 -6.38 -21.16 -8.59
C VAL A 617 -5.04 -21.85 -8.82
N VAL A 618 -3.94 -21.11 -9.01
CA VAL A 618 -2.60 -21.71 -9.14
C VAL A 618 -2.25 -22.49 -7.87
N TYR A 619 -2.43 -21.89 -6.70
CA TYR A 619 -2.09 -22.50 -5.41
C TYR A 619 -2.91 -23.77 -5.13
N ASP A 620 -4.22 -23.73 -5.35
CA ASP A 620 -5.14 -24.86 -5.13
C ASP A 620 -4.83 -26.06 -6.05
N HIS A 621 -4.15 -25.82 -7.19
CA HIS A 621 -3.70 -26.89 -8.10
C HIS A 621 -2.31 -27.44 -7.76
N ILE A 622 -1.62 -26.91 -6.74
CA ILE A 622 -0.34 -27.45 -6.28
C ILE A 622 -0.62 -28.69 -5.43
N HIS A 623 0.03 -29.81 -5.79
CA HIS A 623 -0.05 -31.02 -4.98
C HIS A 623 0.53 -30.78 -3.58
N GLU A 624 -0.07 -31.35 -2.53
CA GLU A 624 0.27 -31.07 -1.13
C GLU A 624 1.78 -31.25 -0.82
N ASP A 625 2.39 -32.36 -1.22
CA ASP A 625 3.84 -32.61 -1.06
C ASP A 625 4.72 -31.53 -1.71
N ARG A 626 4.27 -31.01 -2.87
CA ARG A 626 4.98 -29.96 -3.59
C ARG A 626 4.81 -28.63 -2.87
N ALA A 627 3.61 -28.31 -2.40
CA ALA A 627 3.32 -27.11 -1.62
C ALA A 627 4.16 -27.08 -0.33
N GLN A 628 4.26 -28.20 0.40
CA GLN A 628 5.12 -28.32 1.58
C GLN A 628 6.58 -28.03 1.25
N THR A 629 7.11 -28.64 0.18
CA THR A 629 8.50 -28.40 -0.28
C THR A 629 8.75 -26.93 -0.63
N LEU A 630 7.79 -26.30 -1.32
CA LEU A 630 7.90 -24.89 -1.69
C LEU A 630 7.82 -23.96 -0.47
N HIS A 631 6.96 -24.28 0.51
CA HIS A 631 6.88 -23.54 1.76
C HIS A 631 8.14 -23.64 2.61
N LEU A 632 8.80 -24.81 2.65
CA LEU A 632 10.09 -24.96 3.30
C LEU A 632 11.14 -24.03 2.69
N ARG A 633 11.23 -24.01 1.35
CA ARG A 633 12.16 -23.13 0.62
C ARG A 633 11.82 -21.65 0.78
N ALA A 634 10.53 -21.31 0.85
CA ALA A 634 10.07 -19.95 1.06
C ALA A 634 10.50 -19.46 2.46
N GLY A 635 10.31 -20.28 3.49
CA GLY A 635 10.79 -20.00 4.85
C GLY A 635 12.30 -19.81 4.92
N GLU A 636 13.08 -20.69 4.25
CA GLU A 636 14.54 -20.57 4.15
C GLU A 636 14.99 -19.29 3.43
N SER A 637 14.22 -18.87 2.44
CA SER A 637 14.48 -17.65 1.70
C SER A 637 14.18 -16.41 2.53
N LEU A 638 13.04 -16.37 3.22
CA LEU A 638 12.69 -15.27 4.12
C LEU A 638 13.68 -15.17 5.29
N GLU A 639 14.10 -16.29 5.87
CA GLU A 639 15.13 -16.33 6.92
C GLU A 639 16.44 -15.66 6.48
N LYS A 640 16.77 -15.73 5.18
CA LYS A 640 17.99 -15.15 4.62
C LYS A 640 17.87 -13.68 4.23
N PHE A 641 16.74 -13.29 3.65
CA PHE A 641 16.57 -11.97 3.02
C PHE A 641 15.71 -11.00 3.83
N SER A 642 14.80 -11.52 4.66
CA SER A 642 13.84 -10.76 5.47
C SER A 642 13.69 -11.37 6.89
N PRO A 643 14.79 -11.54 7.65
CA PRO A 643 14.78 -12.21 8.96
C PRO A 643 13.89 -11.52 10.01
N GLU A 644 13.52 -10.26 9.80
CA GLU A 644 12.58 -9.51 10.62
C GLU A 644 11.13 -10.02 10.51
N GLN A 645 10.77 -10.70 9.42
CA GLN A 645 9.40 -11.19 9.17
C GLN A 645 9.13 -12.55 9.83
N LYS A 646 9.40 -12.64 11.13
CA LYS A 646 9.35 -13.90 11.91
C LYS A 646 8.00 -14.61 11.84
N GLY A 647 6.90 -13.85 11.80
CA GLY A 647 5.54 -14.40 11.68
C GLY A 647 5.30 -15.10 10.34
N GLU A 648 5.75 -14.51 9.23
CA GLU A 648 5.67 -15.14 7.90
C GLU A 648 6.59 -16.34 7.78
N ILE A 649 7.81 -16.23 8.31
CA ILE A 649 8.77 -17.34 8.39
C ILE A 649 8.16 -18.53 9.15
N ALA A 650 7.56 -18.28 10.32
CA ALA A 650 6.87 -19.30 11.11
C ALA A 650 5.71 -19.95 10.34
N ALA A 651 4.89 -19.16 9.65
CA ALA A 651 3.77 -19.66 8.85
C ALA A 651 4.25 -20.57 7.71
N HIS A 652 5.32 -20.20 7.03
CA HIS A 652 5.93 -21.01 5.98
C HIS A 652 6.51 -22.31 6.50
N PHE A 653 7.28 -22.29 7.58
CA PHE A 653 7.80 -23.53 8.17
C PHE A 653 6.68 -24.44 8.71
N ARG A 654 5.59 -23.86 9.25
CA ARG A 654 4.42 -24.64 9.70
C ARG A 654 3.78 -25.37 8.53
N ARG A 655 3.52 -24.67 7.42
CA ARG A 655 2.95 -25.28 6.19
C ARG A 655 3.94 -26.23 5.49
N GLY A 656 5.24 -26.04 5.68
CA GLY A 656 6.30 -26.94 5.24
C GLY A 656 6.56 -28.12 6.19
N ASN A 657 5.81 -28.22 7.30
CA ASN A 657 5.96 -29.24 8.33
C ASN A 657 7.37 -29.31 8.99
N ASP A 658 8.08 -28.19 9.07
CA ASP A 658 9.35 -28.06 9.81
C ASP A 658 9.06 -27.58 11.24
N LEU A 659 8.78 -28.54 12.13
CA LEU A 659 8.40 -28.26 13.50
C LEU A 659 9.48 -27.51 14.31
N PRO A 660 10.78 -27.85 14.22
CA PRO A 660 11.82 -27.13 14.98
C PRO A 660 11.90 -25.64 14.62
N ARG A 661 11.86 -25.30 13.33
CA ARG A 661 11.89 -23.89 12.91
C ARG A 661 10.55 -23.19 13.14
N THR A 662 9.42 -23.88 13.00
CA THR A 662 8.10 -23.37 13.40
C THR A 662 8.10 -22.96 14.86
N MET A 663 8.53 -23.86 15.76
CA MET A 663 8.59 -23.61 17.20
C MET A 663 9.42 -22.37 17.53
N ARG A 664 10.63 -22.27 16.96
CA ARG A 664 11.55 -21.15 17.20
C ARG A 664 10.99 -19.82 16.69
N TYR A 665 10.56 -19.75 15.43
CA TYR A 665 10.10 -18.50 14.83
C TYR A 665 8.74 -18.07 15.38
N ALA A 666 7.85 -19.00 15.68
CA ALA A 666 6.57 -18.68 16.28
C ALA A 666 6.71 -18.17 17.72
N GLN A 667 7.64 -18.71 18.52
CA GLN A 667 7.97 -18.13 19.83
C GLN A 667 8.37 -16.65 19.69
N GLN A 668 9.33 -16.36 18.81
CA GLN A 668 9.84 -14.99 18.63
C GLN A 668 8.79 -14.05 18.05
N ALA A 669 7.97 -14.52 17.11
CA ALA A 669 6.86 -13.75 16.55
C ALA A 669 5.79 -13.44 17.62
N GLY A 670 5.50 -14.40 18.50
CA GLY A 670 4.59 -14.19 19.64
C GLY A 670 5.13 -13.17 20.63
N GLU A 671 6.43 -13.25 20.97
CA GLU A 671 7.11 -12.28 21.83
C GLU A 671 7.07 -10.86 21.24
N ASP A 672 7.29 -10.72 19.93
CA ASP A 672 7.24 -9.43 19.25
C ASP A 672 5.82 -8.88 19.14
N ALA A 673 4.83 -9.73 18.88
CA ALA A 673 3.41 -9.35 18.88
C ALA A 673 2.93 -8.91 20.27
N ALA A 674 3.34 -9.63 21.33
CA ALA A 674 2.98 -9.29 22.70
C ALA A 674 3.53 -7.92 23.14
N LYS A 675 4.73 -7.53 22.68
CA LYS A 675 5.33 -6.22 22.97
C LYS A 675 4.53 -5.05 22.41
N VAL A 676 3.83 -5.27 21.30
CA VAL A 676 3.02 -4.23 20.64
C VAL A 676 1.53 -4.36 20.93
N TYR A 677 1.15 -5.19 21.92
CA TYR A 677 -0.24 -5.45 22.32
C TYR A 677 -1.12 -6.09 21.23
N ALA A 678 -0.48 -6.76 20.27
CA ALA A 678 -1.17 -7.59 19.29
C ALA A 678 -1.53 -8.95 19.91
N ASN A 679 -2.45 -8.92 20.87
CA ASN A 679 -2.73 -10.03 21.78
C ASN A 679 -3.20 -11.29 21.03
N GLN A 680 -4.04 -11.15 20.00
CA GLN A 680 -4.56 -12.29 19.26
C GLN A 680 -3.50 -12.94 18.36
N GLU A 681 -2.63 -12.15 17.75
CA GLU A 681 -1.48 -12.61 16.97
C GLU A 681 -0.47 -13.30 17.91
N ALA A 682 -0.20 -12.71 19.07
CA ALA A 682 0.65 -13.31 20.10
C ALA A 682 0.11 -14.68 20.52
N ILE A 683 -1.19 -14.79 20.82
CA ILE A 683 -1.86 -16.06 21.12
C ILE A 683 -1.70 -17.05 19.97
N THR A 684 -1.90 -16.62 18.73
CA THR A 684 -1.78 -17.47 17.54
C THR A 684 -0.38 -18.06 17.42
N TYR A 685 0.65 -17.21 17.46
CA TYR A 685 2.03 -17.65 17.32
C TYR A 685 2.51 -18.47 18.52
N PHE A 686 2.16 -18.10 19.75
CA PHE A 686 2.49 -18.91 20.92
C PHE A 686 1.82 -20.28 20.89
N ASN A 687 0.57 -20.37 20.43
CA ASN A 687 -0.08 -21.67 20.22
C ASN A 687 0.64 -22.50 19.16
N TRP A 688 1.06 -21.91 18.03
CA TRP A 688 1.86 -22.64 17.03
C TRP A 688 3.18 -23.15 17.62
N ALA A 689 3.84 -22.35 18.47
CA ALA A 689 5.06 -22.75 19.16
C ALA A 689 4.81 -23.92 20.13
N VAL A 690 3.76 -23.86 20.93
CA VAL A 690 3.36 -24.92 21.88
C VAL A 690 2.94 -26.20 21.15
N GLU A 691 2.14 -26.11 20.08
CA GLU A 691 1.74 -27.26 19.25
C GLU A 691 2.96 -27.96 18.64
N ALA A 692 3.88 -27.21 18.04
CA ALA A 692 5.10 -27.75 17.47
C ALA A 692 6.00 -28.39 18.55
N ALA A 693 6.14 -27.74 19.70
CA ALA A 693 6.92 -28.25 20.82
C ALA A 693 6.33 -29.55 21.41
N LEU A 694 5.00 -29.61 21.61
CA LEU A 694 4.32 -30.81 22.08
C LEU A 694 4.51 -32.00 21.13
N THR A 695 4.57 -31.73 19.82
CA THR A 695 4.78 -32.77 18.80
C THR A 695 6.23 -33.28 18.77
N LEU A 696 7.21 -32.39 18.96
CA LEU A 696 8.63 -32.76 19.00
C LEU A 696 9.00 -33.53 20.26
N GLY A 697 8.54 -33.06 21.43
CA GLY A 697 8.69 -33.74 22.72
C GLY A 697 10.12 -33.90 23.25
N ASP A 698 11.13 -33.32 22.61
CA ASP A 698 12.52 -33.33 23.09
C ASP A 698 12.77 -32.28 24.19
N ASP A 699 13.92 -32.35 24.86
CA ASP A 699 14.28 -31.44 25.95
C ASP A 699 14.24 -29.95 25.53
N ALA A 700 14.58 -29.66 24.27
CA ALA A 700 14.55 -28.30 23.74
C ALA A 700 13.10 -27.80 23.62
N ALA A 701 12.21 -28.63 23.07
CA ALA A 701 10.79 -28.33 22.97
C ALA A 701 10.12 -28.17 24.34
N GLN A 702 10.46 -29.02 25.31
CA GLN A 702 9.97 -28.88 26.68
C GLN A 702 10.38 -27.55 27.31
N ARG A 703 11.64 -27.11 27.10
CA ARG A 703 12.09 -25.78 27.54
C ARG A 703 11.36 -24.64 26.85
N THR A 704 11.05 -24.75 25.56
CA THR A 704 10.22 -23.75 24.87
C THR A 704 8.83 -23.66 25.49
N ILE A 705 8.20 -24.78 25.86
CA ILE A 705 6.90 -24.76 26.56
C ILE A 705 7.00 -24.02 27.89
N LEU A 706 8.05 -24.29 28.68
CA LEU A 706 8.27 -23.60 29.96
C LEU A 706 8.50 -22.08 29.79
N ALA A 707 9.06 -21.64 28.65
CA ALA A 707 9.27 -20.23 28.35
C ALA A 707 8.02 -19.53 27.79
N VAL A 708 7.25 -20.21 26.92
CA VAL A 708 6.12 -19.65 26.19
C VAL A 708 4.83 -19.63 27.00
N CYS A 709 4.52 -20.71 27.73
CA CYS A 709 3.25 -20.82 28.46
C CYS A 709 3.03 -19.73 29.52
N PRO A 710 4.04 -19.24 30.26
CA PRO A 710 3.90 -18.07 31.14
C PRO A 710 3.38 -16.83 30.39
N GLN A 711 3.94 -16.55 29.21
CA GLN A 711 3.57 -15.39 28.39
C GLN A 711 2.19 -15.59 27.76
N LEU A 712 1.93 -16.77 27.19
CA LEU A 712 0.63 -17.11 26.60
C LEU A 712 -0.49 -17.00 27.64
N GLY A 713 -0.29 -17.55 28.84
CA GLY A 713 -1.27 -17.44 29.92
C GLY A 713 -1.48 -15.99 30.39
N TRP A 714 -0.42 -15.18 30.39
CA TRP A 714 -0.52 -13.76 30.71
C TRP A 714 -1.34 -13.01 29.64
N VAL A 715 -1.11 -13.27 28.35
CA VAL A 715 -1.90 -12.65 27.27
C VAL A 715 -3.38 -13.05 27.37
N TYR A 716 -3.67 -14.33 27.65
CA TYR A 716 -5.03 -14.79 27.88
C TYR A 716 -5.72 -14.10 29.09
N ASP A 717 -5.01 -13.91 30.21
CA ASP A 717 -5.54 -13.16 31.36
C ASP A 717 -5.86 -11.69 31.00
N HIS A 718 -5.03 -11.06 30.14
CA HIS A 718 -5.24 -9.67 29.72
C HIS A 718 -6.50 -9.50 28.86
N ILE A 719 -6.84 -10.49 28.03
CA ILE A 719 -8.08 -10.49 27.25
C ILE A 719 -9.26 -11.12 28.01
N SER A 720 -9.10 -11.37 29.31
CA SER A 720 -10.11 -11.97 30.21
C SER A 720 -10.53 -13.41 29.86
N ASP A 721 -9.74 -14.13 29.06
CA ASP A 721 -9.92 -15.57 28.80
C ASP A 721 -9.18 -16.40 29.85
N TYR A 722 -9.71 -16.36 31.08
CA TYR A 722 -9.10 -17.02 32.23
C TYR A 722 -9.04 -18.55 32.08
N GLU A 723 -9.96 -19.16 31.34
CA GLU A 723 -9.97 -20.60 31.12
C GLU A 723 -8.78 -21.03 30.25
N SER A 724 -8.53 -20.33 29.14
CA SER A 724 -7.38 -20.59 28.28
C SER A 724 -6.06 -20.25 28.98
N ALA A 725 -6.03 -19.22 29.84
CA ALA A 725 -4.87 -18.91 30.68
C ALA A 725 -4.50 -20.11 31.58
N ILE A 726 -5.48 -20.66 32.30
CA ILE A 726 -5.29 -21.84 33.15
C ILE A 726 -4.83 -23.05 32.33
N LYS A 727 -5.40 -23.28 31.14
CA LYS A 727 -4.97 -24.39 30.26
C LYS A 727 -3.50 -24.24 29.85
N ALA A 728 -3.05 -23.04 29.51
CA ALA A 728 -1.64 -22.79 29.17
C ALA A 728 -0.71 -23.11 30.36
N TYR A 729 -1.05 -22.67 31.57
CA TYR A 729 -0.26 -22.98 32.77
C TYR A 729 -0.32 -24.46 33.17
N GLN A 730 -1.41 -25.17 32.88
CA GLN A 730 -1.51 -26.62 33.09
C GLN A 730 -0.61 -27.41 32.13
N ILE A 731 -0.46 -26.94 30.88
CA ILE A 731 0.51 -27.51 29.94
C ILE A 731 1.93 -27.33 30.49
N MET A 732 2.27 -26.13 30.96
CA MET A 732 3.55 -25.84 31.61
C MET A 732 3.80 -26.76 32.82
N LEU A 733 2.82 -26.89 33.72
CA LEU A 733 2.94 -27.72 34.92
C LEU A 733 3.24 -29.18 34.57
N ARG A 734 2.55 -29.74 33.58
CA ARG A 734 2.77 -31.12 33.12
C ARG A 734 4.19 -31.33 32.60
N VAL A 735 4.72 -30.37 31.84
CA VAL A 735 6.09 -30.44 31.32
C VAL A 735 7.12 -30.28 32.45
N ALA A 736 6.88 -29.37 33.40
CA ALA A 736 7.73 -29.22 34.57
C ALA A 736 7.78 -30.51 35.41
N GLU A 737 6.63 -31.18 35.61
CA GLU A 737 6.53 -32.50 36.27
C GLU A 737 7.34 -33.58 35.55
N GLN A 738 7.28 -33.64 34.22
CA GLN A 738 8.07 -34.59 33.42
C GLN A 738 9.58 -34.36 33.55
N LEU A 739 10.00 -33.10 33.62
CA LEU A 739 11.39 -32.70 33.80
C LEU A 739 11.88 -32.78 35.26
N ALA A 740 10.97 -33.04 36.21
CA ALA A 740 11.22 -32.89 37.65
C ALA A 740 11.77 -31.50 38.04
N ASP A 741 11.41 -30.45 37.28
CA ASP A 741 11.82 -29.08 37.52
C ASP A 741 10.88 -28.41 38.55
N GLN A 742 11.28 -28.47 39.83
CA GLN A 742 10.49 -27.92 40.93
C GLN A 742 10.32 -26.39 40.86
N ALA A 743 11.29 -25.66 40.30
CA ALA A 743 11.17 -24.21 40.14
C ALA A 743 10.09 -23.88 39.09
N ALA A 744 10.11 -24.57 37.94
CA ALA A 744 9.07 -24.40 36.92
C ALA A 744 7.68 -24.85 37.41
N MET A 745 7.59 -25.92 38.20
CA MET A 745 6.33 -26.33 38.84
C MET A 745 5.79 -25.22 39.76
N SER A 746 6.67 -24.61 40.57
CA SER A 746 6.30 -23.48 41.43
C SER A 746 5.69 -22.33 40.62
N VAL A 747 6.34 -21.93 39.52
CA VAL A 747 5.84 -20.85 38.66
C VAL A 747 4.45 -21.18 38.10
N ALA A 748 4.27 -22.37 37.54
CA ALA A 748 2.99 -22.77 36.95
C ALA A 748 1.85 -22.81 37.99
N ILE A 749 2.12 -23.40 39.16
CA ILE A 749 1.16 -23.46 40.28
C ILE A 749 0.79 -22.07 40.77
N ARG A 750 1.79 -21.19 40.94
CA ARG A 750 1.57 -19.80 41.35
C ARG A 750 0.66 -19.06 40.38
N MET A 751 0.91 -19.18 39.07
CA MET A 751 0.10 -18.52 38.05
C MET A 751 -1.35 -19.05 38.00
N ILE A 752 -1.54 -20.37 38.14
CA ILE A 752 -2.88 -20.97 38.26
C ILE A 752 -3.59 -20.45 39.52
N GLY A 753 -2.87 -20.42 40.65
CA GLY A 753 -3.38 -19.90 41.92
C GLY A 753 -3.77 -18.43 41.82
N TRP A 754 -2.97 -17.61 41.14
CA TRP A 754 -3.23 -16.20 40.89
C TRP A 754 -4.55 -16.00 40.14
N VAL A 755 -4.73 -16.65 38.98
CA VAL A 755 -5.95 -16.52 38.18
C VAL A 755 -7.17 -16.98 38.97
N LYS A 756 -7.08 -18.12 39.67
CA LYS A 756 -8.21 -18.62 40.48
C LYS A 756 -8.57 -17.71 41.66
N GLY A 757 -7.57 -17.24 42.40
CA GLY A 757 -7.79 -16.41 43.56
C GLY A 757 -8.26 -15.01 43.21
N ASP A 758 -7.59 -14.35 42.27
CA ASP A 758 -7.83 -12.94 41.95
C ASP A 758 -9.04 -12.77 41.01
N ARG A 759 -9.19 -13.60 39.97
CA ARG A 759 -10.25 -13.45 38.96
C ARG A 759 -11.56 -14.14 39.33
N TYR A 760 -11.51 -15.35 39.91
CA TYR A 760 -12.71 -16.06 40.36
C TYR A 760 -13.09 -15.79 41.83
N GLY A 761 -12.25 -15.05 42.57
CA GLY A 761 -12.48 -14.75 43.98
C GLY A 761 -12.29 -15.96 44.91
N ASP A 762 -11.68 -17.04 44.43
CA ASP A 762 -11.38 -18.23 45.24
C ASP A 762 -10.05 -18.05 45.99
N TRP A 763 -10.05 -17.12 46.95
CA TRP A 763 -8.85 -16.75 47.71
C TRP A 763 -8.26 -17.92 48.51
N GLU A 764 -9.08 -18.92 48.86
CA GLU A 764 -8.62 -20.12 49.55
C GLU A 764 -7.74 -20.97 48.64
N THR A 765 -8.20 -21.24 47.40
CA THR A 765 -7.37 -21.91 46.41
C THR A 765 -6.13 -21.09 46.06
N GLY A 766 -6.27 -19.77 45.89
CA GLY A 766 -5.13 -18.88 45.64
C GLY A 766 -4.04 -18.97 46.73
N LEU A 767 -4.45 -18.95 48.01
CA LEU A 767 -3.54 -19.08 49.15
C LEU A 767 -2.88 -20.46 49.23
N ASN A 768 -3.66 -21.54 49.00
CA ASN A 768 -3.16 -22.91 49.05
C ASN A 768 -2.14 -23.19 47.95
N GLU A 769 -2.42 -22.76 46.72
CA GLU A 769 -1.49 -22.92 45.59
C GLU A 769 -0.24 -22.04 45.79
N SER A 770 -0.37 -20.82 46.31
CA SER A 770 0.79 -19.97 46.61
C SER A 770 1.70 -20.58 47.68
N ARG A 771 1.14 -21.23 48.71
CA ARG A 771 1.92 -22.00 49.71
C ARG A 771 2.66 -23.16 49.08
N ARG A 772 1.97 -23.94 48.24
CA ARG A 772 2.57 -25.09 47.53
C ARG A 772 3.69 -24.64 46.59
N ALA A 773 3.51 -23.53 45.88
CA ALA A 773 4.54 -22.91 45.06
C ALA A 773 5.76 -22.49 45.88
N PHE A 774 5.56 -21.87 47.05
CA PHE A 774 6.64 -21.51 47.96
C PHE A 774 7.46 -22.73 48.41
N GLU A 775 6.79 -23.81 48.84
CA GLU A 775 7.45 -25.05 49.28
C GLU A 775 8.30 -25.68 48.16
N LEU A 776 7.79 -25.67 46.92
CA LEU A 776 8.53 -26.16 45.76
C LEU A 776 9.72 -25.26 45.41
N ALA A 777 9.56 -23.95 45.44
CA ALA A 777 10.65 -23.00 45.16
C ALA A 777 11.78 -23.09 46.21
N GLU A 778 11.43 -23.22 47.49
CA GLU A 778 12.43 -23.43 48.56
C GLU A 778 13.18 -24.75 48.36
N ALA A 779 12.47 -25.84 48.05
CA ALA A 779 13.09 -27.14 47.77
C ALA A 779 14.01 -27.10 46.55
N ALA A 780 13.67 -26.29 45.53
CA ALA A 780 14.46 -26.06 44.33
C ALA A 780 15.67 -25.14 44.56
N GLY A 781 15.76 -24.46 45.71
CA GLY A 781 16.75 -23.40 45.94
C GLY A 781 16.56 -22.19 45.02
N ALA A 782 15.32 -21.85 44.72
CA ALA A 782 14.89 -20.82 43.78
C ALA A 782 14.33 -19.59 44.55
N PRO A 783 15.21 -18.68 45.04
CA PRO A 783 14.83 -17.65 46.01
C PRO A 783 13.92 -16.57 45.43
N GLU A 784 14.00 -16.29 44.13
CA GLU A 784 13.14 -15.31 43.47
C GLU A 784 11.71 -15.83 43.38
N GLU A 785 11.54 -17.08 42.95
CA GLU A 785 10.26 -17.78 42.85
C GLU A 785 9.62 -17.94 44.24
N ALA A 786 10.43 -18.25 45.27
CA ALA A 786 9.96 -18.32 46.65
C ALA A 786 9.46 -16.95 47.14
N ALA A 787 10.16 -15.85 46.82
CA ALA A 787 9.74 -14.50 47.17
C ALA A 787 8.47 -14.06 46.44
N LEU A 788 8.31 -14.43 45.17
CA LEU A 788 7.08 -14.19 44.40
C LEU A 788 5.89 -14.94 45.00
N ALA A 789 6.07 -16.21 45.39
CA ALA A 789 5.03 -16.99 46.06
C ALA A 789 4.62 -16.38 47.41
N LEU A 790 5.59 -15.89 48.21
CA LEU A 790 5.31 -15.17 49.45
C LEU A 790 4.54 -13.87 49.22
N MET A 791 4.84 -13.15 48.13
CA MET A 791 4.13 -11.94 47.75
C MET A 791 2.65 -12.22 47.43
N ASP A 792 2.39 -13.27 46.65
CA ASP A 792 1.03 -13.69 46.30
C ASP A 792 0.25 -14.18 47.53
N MET A 793 0.88 -14.96 48.41
CA MET A 793 0.29 -15.32 49.72
C MET A 793 -0.10 -14.08 50.53
N GLY A 794 0.78 -13.08 50.56
CA GLY A 794 0.54 -11.81 51.25
C GLY A 794 -0.67 -11.05 50.68
N ALA A 795 -0.79 -11.00 49.36
CA ALA A 795 -1.93 -10.43 48.68
C ALA A 795 -3.23 -11.16 49.05
N PHE A 796 -3.27 -12.49 49.02
CA PHE A 796 -4.45 -13.27 49.38
C PHE A 796 -4.81 -13.20 50.87
N HIS A 797 -3.81 -13.15 51.77
CA HIS A 797 -4.06 -12.88 53.19
C HIS A 797 -4.73 -11.51 53.39
N ASN A 798 -4.29 -10.47 52.67
CA ASN A 798 -4.93 -9.16 52.72
C ASN A 798 -6.39 -9.22 52.25
N GLN A 799 -6.68 -9.91 51.14
CA GLN A 799 -8.05 -10.06 50.64
C GLN A 799 -8.97 -10.80 51.62
N ARG A 800 -8.42 -11.72 52.42
CA ARG A 800 -9.14 -12.42 53.49
C ARG A 800 -9.25 -11.64 54.80
N GLY A 801 -8.68 -10.44 54.90
CA GLY A 801 -8.62 -9.64 56.13
C GLY A 801 -7.57 -10.13 57.15
N GLU A 802 -6.69 -11.07 56.76
CA GLU A 802 -5.66 -11.68 57.60
C GLU A 802 -4.37 -10.83 57.59
N HIS A 803 -4.49 -9.53 57.85
CA HIS A 803 -3.42 -8.54 57.65
C HIS A 803 -2.12 -8.80 58.43
N LYS A 804 -2.19 -9.51 59.57
CA LYS A 804 -0.99 -9.93 60.31
C LYS A 804 -0.18 -10.99 59.56
N GLY A 805 -0.86 -12.01 59.01
CA GLY A 805 -0.23 -13.04 58.18
C GLY A 805 0.28 -12.48 56.85
N ALA A 806 -0.44 -11.53 56.27
CA ALA A 806 0.03 -10.79 55.10
C ALA A 806 1.36 -10.07 55.39
N ARG A 807 1.43 -9.34 56.52
CA ARG A 807 2.65 -8.63 56.91
C ARG A 807 3.86 -9.56 57.09
N GLU A 808 3.67 -10.73 57.70
CA GLU A 808 4.75 -11.71 57.92
C GLU A 808 5.31 -12.24 56.59
N THR A 809 4.44 -12.69 55.70
CA THR A 809 4.82 -13.24 54.38
C THR A 809 5.47 -12.18 53.48
N LEU A 810 4.89 -10.98 53.42
CA LEU A 810 5.41 -9.89 52.59
C LEU A 810 6.76 -9.35 53.06
N HIS A 811 7.02 -9.26 54.37
CA HIS A 811 8.35 -8.88 54.88
C HIS A 811 9.41 -9.91 54.53
N ALA A 812 9.07 -11.20 54.61
CA ALA A 812 9.97 -12.27 54.19
C ALA A 812 10.30 -12.17 52.69
N GLY A 813 9.29 -11.95 51.83
CA GLY A 813 9.46 -11.73 50.39
C GLY A 813 10.30 -10.49 50.08
N LEU A 814 9.98 -9.34 50.70
CA LEU A 814 10.68 -8.07 50.52
C LEU A 814 12.18 -8.20 50.84
N LYS A 815 12.51 -8.85 51.96
CA LYS A 815 13.91 -9.08 52.37
C LYS A 815 14.67 -9.90 51.32
N THR A 816 14.02 -10.87 50.69
CA THR A 816 14.62 -11.67 49.62
C THR A 816 14.80 -10.84 48.36
N PHE A 817 13.79 -10.09 47.92
CA PHE A 817 13.92 -9.20 46.75
C PHE A 817 14.96 -8.10 46.92
N GLN A 818 15.17 -7.59 48.14
CA GLN A 818 16.26 -6.66 48.47
C GLN A 818 17.63 -7.29 48.27
N LYS A 819 17.83 -8.53 48.74
CA LYS A 819 19.09 -9.27 48.53
C LYS A 819 19.37 -9.54 47.06
N LEU A 820 18.31 -9.79 46.28
CA LEU A 820 18.39 -10.05 44.84
C LEU A 820 18.48 -8.77 44.00
N ASN A 821 18.34 -7.57 44.61
CA ASN A 821 18.17 -6.29 43.91
C ASN A 821 17.01 -6.31 42.89
N HIS A 822 15.97 -7.10 43.14
CA HIS A 822 14.82 -7.24 42.25
C HIS A 822 13.79 -6.14 42.53
N ILE A 823 13.98 -4.97 41.90
CA ILE A 823 13.25 -3.71 42.18
C ILE A 823 11.72 -3.89 42.07
N ARG A 824 11.24 -4.54 41.01
CA ARG A 824 9.79 -4.76 40.77
C ARG A 824 9.12 -5.55 41.89
N GLY A 825 9.83 -6.55 42.41
CA GLY A 825 9.36 -7.37 43.54
C GLY A 825 9.35 -6.61 44.86
N GLN A 826 10.33 -5.72 45.07
CA GLN A 826 10.34 -4.82 46.23
C GLN A 826 9.13 -3.88 46.21
N ALA A 827 8.87 -3.23 45.08
CA ALA A 827 7.73 -2.33 44.90
C ALA A 827 6.39 -3.05 45.12
N GLY A 828 6.22 -4.26 44.56
CA GLY A 828 5.04 -5.09 44.78
C GLY A 828 4.82 -5.48 46.25
N CYS A 829 5.87 -5.95 46.94
CA CYS A 829 5.78 -6.26 48.38
C CYS A 829 5.42 -5.04 49.22
N LEU A 830 6.06 -3.88 48.95
CA LEU A 830 5.77 -2.63 49.66
C LEU A 830 4.32 -2.19 49.44
N GLN A 831 3.81 -2.31 48.22
CA GLN A 831 2.42 -1.96 47.92
C GLN A 831 1.42 -2.80 48.73
N TYR A 832 1.62 -4.12 48.82
CA TYR A 832 0.75 -4.97 49.64
C TYR A 832 1.00 -4.80 51.15
N LEU A 833 2.22 -4.47 51.58
CA LEU A 833 2.53 -4.18 52.99
C LEU A 833 1.81 -2.92 53.45
N ALA A 834 1.80 -1.88 52.62
CA ALA A 834 1.09 -0.64 52.90
C ALA A 834 -0.41 -0.87 53.08
N VAL A 835 -1.03 -1.76 52.28
CA VAL A 835 -2.41 -2.22 52.49
C VAL A 835 -2.57 -2.87 53.87
N SER A 836 -1.68 -3.80 54.24
CA SER A 836 -1.72 -4.45 55.56
C SER A 836 -1.60 -3.44 56.71
N TYR A 837 -0.69 -2.46 56.62
CA TYR A 837 -0.53 -1.41 57.62
C TYR A 837 -1.77 -0.52 57.74
N HIS A 838 -2.39 -0.18 56.60
CA HIS A 838 -3.60 0.62 56.58
C HIS A 838 -4.74 -0.04 57.38
N PHE A 839 -5.01 -1.33 57.12
CA PHE A 839 -6.08 -2.06 57.81
C PHE A 839 -5.74 -2.45 59.26
N LEU A 840 -4.47 -2.38 59.65
CA LEU A 840 -4.02 -2.50 61.05
C LEU A 840 -4.03 -1.16 61.80
N SER A 841 -4.55 -0.09 61.18
CA SER A 841 -4.57 1.27 61.73
C SER A 841 -3.18 1.90 61.96
N GLU A 842 -2.15 1.39 61.29
CA GLU A 842 -0.78 1.93 61.28
C GLU A 842 -0.62 2.94 60.13
N HIS A 843 -1.45 3.97 60.10
CA HIS A 843 -1.64 4.85 58.93
C HIS A 843 -0.40 5.63 58.49
N THR A 844 0.44 6.10 59.42
CA THR A 844 1.69 6.80 59.09
C THR A 844 2.65 5.87 58.37
N THR A 845 2.87 4.67 58.90
CA THR A 845 3.70 3.63 58.30
C THR A 845 3.14 3.22 56.93
N ALA A 846 1.82 3.10 56.80
CA ALA A 846 1.16 2.78 55.54
C ALA A 846 1.46 3.84 54.46
N LEU A 847 1.38 5.12 54.80
CA LEU A 847 1.68 6.22 53.88
C LEU A 847 3.14 6.21 53.43
N GLU A 848 4.08 6.09 54.36
CA GLU A 848 5.51 6.01 54.06
C GLU A 848 5.81 4.81 53.13
N THR A 849 5.23 3.64 53.43
CA THR A 849 5.41 2.43 52.63
C THR A 849 4.81 2.59 51.21
N TYR A 850 3.66 3.27 51.06
CA TYR A 850 3.12 3.58 49.73
C TYR A 850 4.02 4.55 48.95
N GLN A 851 4.64 5.54 49.61
CA GLN A 851 5.56 6.48 48.98
C GLN A 851 6.83 5.77 48.48
N ASP A 852 7.38 4.85 49.27
CA ASP A 852 8.51 4.01 48.85
C ASP A 852 8.15 3.17 47.63
N ALA A 853 6.98 2.52 47.64
CA ALA A 853 6.50 1.74 46.49
C ALA A 853 6.33 2.61 45.24
N LEU A 854 5.74 3.81 45.38
CA LEU A 854 5.53 4.77 44.31
C LEU A 854 6.85 5.19 43.66
N GLN A 855 7.86 5.53 44.46
CA GLN A 855 9.17 5.92 43.95
C GLN A 855 9.82 4.81 43.10
N LEU A 856 9.69 3.55 43.54
CA LEU A 856 10.20 2.41 42.78
C LEU A 856 9.40 2.19 41.48
N TRP A 857 8.09 2.40 41.49
CA TRP A 857 7.27 2.33 40.27
C TRP A 857 7.62 3.42 39.27
N GLU A 858 7.83 4.65 39.73
CA GLU A 858 8.29 5.77 38.90
C GLU A 858 9.69 5.52 38.33
N GLN A 859 10.61 4.96 39.11
CA GLN A 859 11.94 4.56 38.65
C GLN A 859 11.87 3.50 37.53
N LEU A 860 10.89 2.60 37.60
CA LEU A 860 10.66 1.56 36.58
C LEU A 860 9.88 2.08 35.36
N GLY A 861 9.39 3.33 35.39
CA GLY A 861 8.46 3.84 34.38
C GLY A 861 7.10 3.10 34.36
N ASP A 862 6.73 2.41 35.43
CA ASP A 862 5.47 1.66 35.53
C ASP A 862 4.34 2.59 36.03
N GLN A 863 3.86 3.43 35.10
CA GLN A 863 2.81 4.43 35.33
C GLN A 863 1.55 3.81 35.94
N ARG A 864 1.17 2.59 35.52
CA ARG A 864 -0.02 1.90 36.01
C ARG A 864 0.07 1.59 37.50
N ASN A 865 1.15 0.96 37.95
CA ASN A 865 1.30 0.63 39.36
C ASN A 865 1.58 1.88 40.21
N ALA A 866 2.21 2.91 39.65
CA ALA A 866 2.29 4.24 40.26
C ALA A 866 0.89 4.85 40.48
N ALA A 867 0.03 4.88 39.48
CA ALA A 867 -1.35 5.39 39.57
C ALA A 867 -2.22 4.58 40.55
N LYS A 868 -2.10 3.25 40.57
CA LYS A 868 -2.74 2.40 41.60
C LYS A 868 -2.26 2.75 43.00
N THR A 869 -0.97 3.00 43.16
CA THR A 869 -0.37 3.38 44.44
C THR A 869 -0.88 4.75 44.88
N GLN A 870 -0.94 5.73 43.97
CA GLN A 870 -1.54 7.05 44.21
C GLN A 870 -3.02 6.97 44.59
N THR A 871 -3.78 6.10 43.92
CA THR A 871 -5.18 5.82 44.26
C THR A 871 -5.32 5.31 45.70
N ASN A 872 -4.46 4.37 46.10
CA ASN A 872 -4.44 3.84 47.46
C ASN A 872 -4.02 4.89 48.50
N ILE A 873 -3.05 5.76 48.18
CA ILE A 873 -2.69 6.92 49.01
C ILE A 873 -3.90 7.86 49.18
N GLY A 874 -4.66 8.08 48.11
CA GLY A 874 -5.90 8.84 48.11
C GLY A 874 -6.93 8.26 49.07
N PHE A 875 -7.21 6.96 48.96
CA PHE A 875 -8.15 6.27 49.86
C PHE A 875 -7.70 6.27 51.32
N LEU A 876 -6.41 6.05 51.59
CA LEU A 876 -5.84 6.16 52.92
C LEU A 876 -6.06 7.58 53.49
N SER A 877 -5.78 8.62 52.68
CA SER A 877 -5.95 10.01 53.08
C SER A 877 -7.41 10.37 53.36
N ILE A 878 -8.37 9.82 52.59
CA ILE A 878 -9.81 9.94 52.87
C ILE A 878 -10.15 9.33 54.23
N SER A 879 -9.62 8.13 54.53
CA SER A 879 -9.91 7.44 55.79
C SER A 879 -9.45 8.21 57.04
N GLU A 880 -8.44 9.08 56.88
CA GLU A 880 -7.93 9.95 57.94
C GLU A 880 -8.48 11.39 57.89
N GLY A 881 -9.42 11.68 56.98
CA GLY A 881 -10.00 13.01 56.83
C GLY A 881 -9.08 14.06 56.18
N ARG A 882 -7.96 13.64 55.57
CA ARG A 882 -6.99 14.50 54.87
C ARG A 882 -7.43 14.75 53.42
N LEU A 883 -8.57 15.43 53.25
CA LEU A 883 -9.24 15.57 51.95
C LEU A 883 -8.41 16.30 50.88
N ALA A 884 -7.59 17.29 51.24
CA ALA A 884 -6.73 18.00 50.28
C ALA A 884 -5.66 17.07 49.69
N GLN A 885 -4.96 16.32 50.55
CA GLN A 885 -3.96 15.34 50.15
C GLN A 885 -4.58 14.20 49.34
N ALA A 886 -5.80 13.78 49.70
CA ALA A 886 -6.56 12.81 48.90
C ALA A 886 -6.85 13.34 47.48
N GLY A 887 -7.24 14.61 47.37
CA GLY A 887 -7.47 15.26 46.09
C GLY A 887 -6.21 15.32 45.22
N GLU A 888 -5.07 15.70 45.79
CA GLU A 888 -3.78 15.73 45.09
C GLU A 888 -3.38 14.33 44.59
N ALA A 889 -3.44 13.31 45.45
CA ALA A 889 -3.07 11.94 45.08
C ALA A 889 -4.01 11.35 44.01
N LEU A 890 -5.32 11.55 44.15
CA LEU A 890 -6.29 11.08 43.15
C LEU A 890 -6.17 11.84 41.82
N THR A 891 -5.78 13.11 41.86
CA THR A 891 -5.49 13.89 40.64
C THR A 891 -4.20 13.43 39.97
N ALA A 892 -3.17 13.08 40.75
CA ALA A 892 -1.93 12.52 40.21
C ALA A 892 -2.10 11.09 39.66
N ALA A 893 -3.15 10.38 40.08
CA ALA A 893 -3.51 9.07 39.54
C ALA A 893 -4.26 9.11 38.20
N LEU A 894 -4.85 10.27 37.85
CA LEU A 894 -5.59 10.52 36.60
C LEU A 894 -4.64 11.10 35.54
#